data_AF-A0A6J8E071-F1
#
_entry.id   AF-A0A6J8E071-F1
#
_cell.length_a   1.000
_cell.length_b   1.000
_cell.length_c   1.000
_cell.angle_alpha   90.00
_cell.angle_beta   90.00
_cell.angle_gamma   90.00
#
_symmetry.space_group_name_H-M   'P 1'
#
loop_
_entity.id
_entity.type
_entity.pdbx_description
1 polymer ?
#
loop_
_entity_poly.entity_id
_entity_poly.type
_entity_poly.pdbx_seq_one_letter_code
_entity_poly.pdbx_strand_id
1 'polypeptide(L)'
;MAESEAQYYDEDEDEEMPLTERDLADDAQWKLIQKNTFTRWANEHLKTVNKTIADLENDFSDGLRLVALIEVLSGKKFKHVNRRPNFRTQKLENVTRVLEFLERDEGIRIVNIDSSDIVDSNLKLILGLIWTLILHYSISMPMWEGEEPGPQEGGPTPKQRLLNWVQSKVPDIPIKNFNNDWNNGKAIGALVDAVGPGLCPDWEDWDPKNAKKNAKEAMDAAEKWLDVPQLIKPDEMTNPKIDEMSMMTYLAQFPKAKLKPGAPLRPKLNPNRVRAYGPGLEPKGNQVGAPARFTVETFSAGSGSLEITVLNPKGQKEQCEVVDNKDRNMTYSCVYVPSTEGEYKVIIKFGGKEVNKSPFKVKVEGAAGDASKVTASGPGIEKTGVVASKRTYFEVFTKKAGKGNVDVVILDPHGQYVALETGLHSVNVYFAGQQIPKSPFGVGVGAASNAKMCYATGRGIQPRGVRVKDNAPFKIHTKGAGNAEVKVQIIGPGGIEIKCIPQKSKTEEGVWDCSYIPTKQGQYIINITFGAEHITKSPFKVDVGPTKTSKIRAYGPGLTGGVCNQPARFTVETNGEVGALGFSIEGPSEAKIDCKDNGDGSADVTYYPTSPGEYAIHILCNEEDIPESPYMAEITPATNAFDASRLDMCRISRHW
;
A
#
# COMPACT_ATOMS: atom_id res chain seq x y z
N MET A 1 -28.04 -45.42 -33.40
CA MET A 1 -28.47 -46.79 -33.05
C MET A 1 -27.31 -47.72 -33.32
N ALA A 2 -26.70 -48.24 -32.27
CA ALA A 2 -26.02 -49.52 -32.17
C ALA A 2 -25.24 -49.48 -30.85
N GLU A 3 -25.83 -50.12 -29.85
CA GLU A 3 -25.19 -50.52 -28.60
C GLU A 3 -24.04 -51.50 -28.92
N SER A 4 -22.95 -51.44 -28.15
CA SER A 4 -21.92 -52.48 -28.16
C SER A 4 -21.72 -53.01 -26.75
N GLU A 5 -21.84 -54.32 -26.66
CA GLU A 5 -21.91 -55.18 -25.49
C GLU A 5 -20.69 -55.04 -24.56
N ALA A 6 -20.98 -55.00 -23.25
CA ALA A 6 -19.99 -55.14 -22.20
C ALA A 6 -19.65 -56.63 -22.02
N GLN A 7 -18.40 -56.99 -22.29
CA GLN A 7 -17.83 -58.25 -21.81
C GLN A 7 -17.51 -58.10 -20.32
N TYR A 8 -18.27 -58.85 -19.51
CA TYR A 8 -17.94 -59.15 -18.12
C TYR A 8 -16.57 -59.83 -18.08
N TYR A 9 -15.60 -59.22 -17.38
CA TYR A 9 -14.42 -59.92 -16.90
C TYR A 9 -14.77 -60.49 -15.52
N ASP A 10 -14.74 -61.82 -15.40
CA ASP A 10 -14.88 -62.55 -14.13
C ASP A 10 -13.73 -62.15 -13.18
N GLU A 11 -14.07 -61.83 -11.93
CA GLU A 11 -13.15 -61.44 -10.85
C GLU A 11 -12.43 -62.64 -10.19
N ASP A 12 -12.53 -63.84 -10.76
CA ASP A 12 -12.09 -65.10 -10.12
C ASP A 12 -10.74 -65.65 -10.63
N GLU A 13 -10.00 -64.95 -11.51
CA GLU A 13 -8.66 -65.40 -11.96
C GLU A 13 -7.49 -64.96 -11.04
N ASP A 14 -7.74 -64.16 -10.00
CA ASP A 14 -6.68 -63.66 -9.09
C ASP A 14 -6.20 -64.69 -8.04
N GLU A 15 -6.79 -65.89 -7.96
CA GLU A 15 -6.43 -66.90 -6.94
C GLU A 15 -5.35 -67.92 -7.34
N GLU A 16 -4.80 -67.89 -8.57
CA GLU A 16 -3.73 -68.83 -8.99
C GLU A 16 -2.46 -68.19 -9.60
N MET A 17 -2.16 -66.92 -9.29
CA MET A 17 -0.86 -66.35 -9.68
C MET A 17 0.27 -66.86 -8.74
N PRO A 18 1.33 -67.51 -9.25
CA PRO A 18 2.45 -67.97 -8.43
C PRO A 18 3.11 -66.81 -7.68
N LEU A 19 3.52 -67.01 -6.42
CA LEU A 19 4.19 -66.01 -5.57
C LEU A 19 5.31 -65.25 -6.31
N THR A 20 6.06 -65.94 -7.17
CA THR A 20 7.15 -65.36 -7.98
C THR A 20 6.67 -64.38 -9.05
N GLU A 21 5.52 -64.62 -9.68
CA GLU A 21 4.97 -63.70 -10.71
C GLU A 21 4.33 -62.47 -10.05
N ARG A 22 3.68 -62.66 -8.90
CA ARG A 22 3.17 -61.56 -8.08
C ARG A 22 4.29 -60.66 -7.55
N ASP A 23 5.40 -61.24 -7.07
CA ASP A 23 6.57 -60.49 -6.61
C ASP A 23 7.27 -59.73 -7.76
N LEU A 24 7.33 -60.32 -8.97
CA LEU A 24 7.86 -59.66 -10.16
C LEU A 24 6.95 -58.52 -10.67
N ALA A 25 5.63 -58.71 -10.62
CA ALA A 25 4.66 -57.69 -10.97
C ALA A 25 4.67 -56.52 -9.95
N ASP A 26 4.77 -56.84 -8.66
CA ASP A 26 4.89 -55.86 -7.58
C ASP A 26 6.18 -55.03 -7.68
N ASP A 27 7.32 -55.65 -8.01
CA ASP A 27 8.61 -54.97 -8.21
C ASP A 27 8.63 -54.08 -9.48
N ALA A 28 7.73 -54.33 -10.44
CA ALA A 28 7.61 -53.56 -11.66
C ALA A 28 6.77 -52.27 -11.50
N GLN A 29 5.72 -52.28 -10.67
CA GLN A 29 4.76 -51.17 -10.61
C GLN A 29 5.34 -49.89 -9.99
N TRP A 30 6.00 -49.96 -8.83
CA TRP A 30 6.56 -48.77 -8.19
C TRP A 30 7.69 -48.14 -9.04
N LYS A 31 8.49 -48.99 -9.72
CA LYS A 31 9.53 -48.53 -10.66
C LYS A 31 8.93 -47.78 -11.86
N LEU A 32 7.80 -48.25 -12.37
CA LEU A 32 7.09 -47.59 -13.46
C LEU A 32 6.52 -46.24 -13.02
N ILE A 33 5.90 -46.18 -11.83
CA ILE A 33 5.41 -44.92 -11.25
C ILE A 33 6.57 -43.93 -11.08
N GLN A 34 7.69 -44.37 -10.52
CA GLN A 34 8.88 -43.54 -10.34
C GLN A 34 9.46 -43.05 -11.66
N LYS A 35 9.65 -43.94 -12.64
CA LYS A 35 10.11 -43.58 -14.00
C LYS A 35 9.19 -42.53 -14.61
N ASN A 36 7.88 -42.73 -14.58
CA ASN A 36 6.90 -41.78 -15.11
C ASN A 36 6.97 -40.42 -14.41
N THR A 37 7.02 -40.42 -13.08
CA THR A 37 7.06 -39.21 -12.26
C THR A 37 8.30 -38.38 -12.55
N PHE A 38 9.47 -39.03 -12.57
CA PHE A 38 10.75 -38.38 -12.83
C PHE A 38 10.83 -37.89 -14.28
N THR A 39 10.23 -38.61 -15.22
CA THR A 39 10.11 -38.16 -16.61
C THR A 39 9.30 -36.88 -16.71
N ARG A 40 8.13 -36.81 -16.05
CA ARG A 40 7.28 -35.61 -16.04
C ARG A 40 7.97 -34.45 -15.34
N TRP A 41 8.66 -34.70 -14.22
CA TRP A 41 9.44 -33.67 -13.52
C TRP A 41 10.54 -33.08 -14.41
N ALA A 42 11.34 -33.92 -15.08
CA ALA A 42 12.37 -33.43 -16.00
C ALA A 42 11.77 -32.64 -17.17
N ASN A 43 10.64 -33.10 -17.71
CA ASN A 43 9.92 -32.39 -18.78
C ASN A 43 9.35 -31.03 -18.35
N GLU A 44 8.91 -30.89 -17.10
CA GLU A 44 8.44 -29.63 -16.54
C GLU A 44 9.52 -28.54 -16.56
N HIS A 45 10.79 -28.94 -16.37
CA HIS A 45 11.95 -28.05 -16.50
C HIS A 45 12.38 -27.89 -17.97
N LEU A 46 12.50 -28.98 -18.72
CA LEU A 46 13.00 -28.96 -20.10
C LEU A 46 12.08 -28.21 -21.07
N LYS A 47 10.77 -28.14 -20.82
CA LYS A 47 9.85 -27.38 -21.66
C LYS A 47 10.21 -25.89 -21.73
N THR A 48 10.86 -25.34 -20.69
CA THR A 48 11.32 -23.93 -20.67
C THR A 48 12.40 -23.63 -21.72
N VAL A 49 13.08 -24.66 -22.21
CA VAL A 49 14.09 -24.60 -23.27
C VAL A 49 13.68 -25.39 -24.51
N ASN A 50 12.36 -25.62 -24.67
CA ASN A 50 11.74 -26.33 -25.80
C ASN A 50 12.35 -27.72 -26.06
N LYS A 51 12.59 -28.47 -24.97
CA LYS A 51 13.06 -29.86 -25.01
C LYS A 51 12.10 -30.76 -24.24
N THR A 52 12.12 -32.04 -24.57
CA THR A 52 11.37 -33.08 -23.87
C THR A 52 12.10 -34.41 -23.94
N ILE A 53 11.85 -35.27 -22.97
CA ILE A 53 12.18 -36.69 -22.93
C ILE A 53 10.89 -37.51 -23.01
N ALA A 54 10.90 -38.54 -23.84
CA ALA A 54 9.85 -39.55 -23.93
C ALA A 54 10.25 -40.81 -23.14
N ASP A 55 11.54 -41.14 -23.14
CA ASP A 55 12.07 -42.30 -22.43
C ASP A 55 13.27 -41.91 -21.57
N LEU A 56 13.05 -41.84 -20.26
CA LEU A 56 14.05 -41.47 -19.25
C LEU A 56 15.34 -42.31 -19.35
N GLU A 57 15.20 -43.57 -19.77
CA GLU A 57 16.28 -44.54 -19.84
C GLU A 57 17.26 -44.25 -20.98
N ASN A 58 16.75 -43.74 -22.11
CA ASN A 58 17.51 -43.62 -23.34
C ASN A 58 17.80 -42.16 -23.73
N ASP A 59 16.89 -41.23 -23.42
CA ASP A 59 16.97 -39.86 -23.95
C ASP A 59 18.06 -38.99 -23.31
N PHE A 60 18.66 -39.44 -22.21
CA PHE A 60 19.83 -38.83 -21.58
C PHE A 60 21.17 -39.42 -22.04
N SER A 61 21.16 -40.52 -22.80
CA SER A 61 22.37 -41.26 -23.17
C SER A 61 23.39 -40.46 -24.00
N ASP A 62 22.97 -39.40 -24.68
CA ASP A 62 23.85 -38.52 -25.46
C ASP A 62 24.40 -37.31 -24.66
N GLY A 63 23.91 -37.15 -23.43
CA GLY A 63 24.24 -36.07 -22.51
C GLY A 63 23.60 -34.71 -22.83
N LEU A 64 23.01 -34.49 -24.00
CA LEU A 64 22.54 -33.16 -24.41
C LEU A 64 21.30 -32.69 -23.64
N ARG A 65 20.34 -33.60 -23.42
CA ARG A 65 19.16 -33.29 -22.61
C ARG A 65 19.49 -33.18 -21.12
N LEU A 66 20.46 -33.97 -20.66
CA LEU A 66 20.93 -33.91 -19.28
C LEU A 66 21.63 -32.56 -19.02
N VAL A 67 22.51 -32.13 -19.93
CA VAL A 67 23.09 -30.77 -19.92
C VAL A 67 21.99 -29.72 -19.83
N ALA A 68 21.01 -29.76 -20.73
CA ALA A 68 19.94 -28.77 -20.76
C ALA A 68 19.12 -28.74 -19.46
N LEU A 69 18.84 -29.91 -18.87
CA LEU A 69 18.16 -30.01 -17.58
C LEU A 69 18.98 -29.34 -16.46
N ILE A 70 20.28 -29.64 -16.36
CA ILE A 70 21.14 -29.04 -15.35
C ILE A 70 21.32 -27.53 -15.56
N GLU A 71 21.38 -27.05 -16.80
CA GLU A 71 21.41 -25.60 -17.07
C GLU A 71 20.15 -24.89 -16.59
N VAL A 72 18.97 -25.50 -16.73
CA VAL A 72 17.70 -24.95 -16.25
C VAL A 72 17.66 -24.94 -14.72
N LEU A 73 18.06 -26.05 -14.08
CA LEU A 73 18.02 -26.20 -12.62
C LEU A 73 19.02 -25.28 -11.90
N SER A 74 20.26 -25.23 -12.38
CA SER A 74 21.34 -24.42 -11.77
C SER A 74 21.31 -22.95 -12.20
N GLY A 75 20.67 -22.62 -13.32
CA GLY A 75 20.76 -21.31 -13.97
C GLY A 75 22.13 -21.00 -14.59
N LYS A 76 23.06 -21.96 -14.63
CA LYS A 76 24.42 -21.81 -15.18
C LYS A 76 24.53 -22.49 -16.56
N LYS A 77 25.47 -22.02 -17.41
CA LYS A 77 25.68 -22.53 -18.78
C LYS A 77 26.97 -23.32 -18.92
N PHE A 78 26.94 -24.42 -19.68
CA PHE A 78 28.15 -25.19 -20.00
C PHE A 78 28.90 -24.59 -21.19
N LYS A 79 30.21 -24.36 -21.04
CA LYS A 79 31.05 -23.73 -22.08
C LYS A 79 31.46 -24.68 -23.20
N HIS A 80 31.75 -25.94 -22.87
CA HIS A 80 32.22 -26.95 -23.81
C HIS A 80 31.33 -28.17 -23.72
N VAL A 81 30.53 -28.43 -24.76
CA VAL A 81 29.65 -29.61 -24.89
C VAL A 81 29.68 -30.06 -26.34
N ASN A 82 29.82 -31.36 -26.59
CA ASN A 82 29.73 -31.95 -27.91
C ASN A 82 28.28 -31.84 -28.40
N ARG A 83 28.01 -30.92 -29.34
CA ARG A 83 26.65 -30.61 -29.83
C ARG A 83 26.04 -31.68 -30.75
N ARG A 84 26.88 -32.58 -31.27
CA ARG A 84 26.50 -33.72 -32.14
C ARG A 84 27.30 -34.96 -31.72
N PRO A 85 26.99 -35.56 -30.56
CA PRO A 85 27.76 -36.66 -30.00
C PRO A 85 27.41 -37.98 -30.69
N ASN A 86 27.94 -38.19 -31.89
CA ASN A 86 27.69 -39.38 -32.71
C ASN A 86 28.47 -40.61 -32.20
N PHE A 87 29.62 -40.39 -31.58
CA PHE A 87 30.47 -41.45 -31.04
C PHE A 87 30.26 -41.62 -29.54
N ARG A 88 30.35 -42.87 -29.05
CA ARG A 88 30.20 -43.18 -27.61
C ARG A 88 31.16 -42.35 -26.74
N THR A 89 32.39 -42.12 -27.20
CA THR A 89 33.36 -41.25 -26.50
C THR A 89 32.86 -39.83 -26.32
N GLN A 90 32.23 -39.22 -27.33
CA GLN A 90 31.66 -37.87 -27.24
C GLN A 90 30.46 -37.80 -26.30
N LYS A 91 29.66 -38.87 -26.24
CA LYS A 91 28.54 -38.99 -25.29
C LYS A 91 29.05 -39.08 -23.85
N LEU A 92 30.06 -39.93 -23.60
CA LEU A 92 30.73 -40.04 -22.31
C LEU A 92 31.31 -38.69 -21.86
N GLU A 93 32.01 -37.98 -22.75
CA GLU A 93 32.54 -36.64 -22.44
C GLU A 93 31.44 -35.64 -22.01
N ASN A 94 30.29 -35.64 -22.70
CA ASN A 94 29.17 -34.77 -22.33
C ASN A 94 28.65 -35.10 -20.93
N VAL A 95 28.42 -36.38 -20.64
CA VAL A 95 27.90 -36.83 -19.35
C VAL A 95 28.92 -36.61 -18.23
N THR A 96 30.20 -36.93 -18.44
CA THR A 96 31.27 -36.69 -17.46
C THR A 96 31.31 -35.22 -17.05
N ARG A 97 31.19 -34.28 -18.00
CA ARG A 97 31.15 -32.85 -17.70
C ARG A 97 29.97 -32.47 -16.82
N VAL A 98 28.80 -33.10 -17.00
CA VAL A 98 27.65 -32.85 -16.14
C VAL A 98 27.92 -33.37 -14.72
N LEU A 99 28.41 -34.60 -14.59
CA LEU A 99 28.68 -35.20 -13.28
C LEU A 99 29.74 -34.39 -12.51
N GLU A 100 30.83 -33.98 -13.17
CA GLU A 100 31.87 -33.13 -12.58
C GLU A 100 31.32 -31.77 -12.14
N PHE A 101 30.43 -31.17 -12.94
CA PHE A 101 29.79 -29.90 -12.60
C PHE A 101 28.88 -30.02 -11.36
N LEU A 102 28.09 -31.10 -11.27
CA LEU A 102 27.23 -31.34 -10.10
C LEU A 102 28.06 -31.48 -8.81
N GLU A 103 29.18 -32.18 -8.85
CA GLU A 103 30.06 -32.34 -7.69
C GLU A 103 30.85 -31.08 -7.34
N ARG A 104 31.47 -30.44 -8.33
CA ARG A 104 32.42 -29.33 -8.10
C ARG A 104 31.74 -27.98 -7.97
N ASP A 105 30.77 -27.69 -8.82
CA ASP A 105 30.16 -26.36 -8.94
C ASP A 105 28.85 -26.22 -8.14
N GLU A 106 28.10 -27.31 -7.98
CA GLU A 106 26.85 -27.34 -7.21
C GLU A 106 27.00 -27.99 -5.83
N GLY A 107 28.14 -28.63 -5.54
CA GLY A 107 28.41 -29.27 -4.25
C GLY A 107 27.51 -30.48 -3.97
N ILE A 108 26.94 -31.09 -5.01
CA ILE A 108 26.03 -32.23 -4.92
C ILE A 108 26.86 -33.51 -4.89
N ARG A 109 26.74 -34.28 -3.80
CA ARG A 109 27.42 -35.58 -3.70
C ARG A 109 26.76 -36.60 -4.61
N ILE A 110 27.45 -36.96 -5.70
CA ILE A 110 27.06 -38.05 -6.58
C ILE A 110 27.62 -39.36 -6.00
N VAL A 111 26.81 -40.41 -5.94
CA VAL A 111 27.20 -41.69 -5.29
C VAL A 111 26.98 -42.83 -6.26
N ASN A 112 28.06 -43.57 -6.56
CA ASN A 112 28.05 -44.82 -7.32
C ASN A 112 27.41 -44.72 -8.72
N ILE A 113 27.67 -43.63 -9.44
CA ILE A 113 27.27 -43.48 -10.85
C ILE A 113 28.40 -42.81 -11.63
N ASP A 114 28.70 -43.34 -12.81
CA ASP A 114 29.65 -42.76 -13.75
C ASP A 114 28.99 -42.43 -15.10
N SER A 115 29.77 -41.90 -16.05
CA SER A 115 29.22 -41.51 -17.34
C SER A 115 28.79 -42.70 -18.20
N SER A 116 29.36 -43.88 -18.01
CA SER A 116 28.98 -45.08 -18.75
C SER A 116 27.59 -45.58 -18.33
N ASP A 117 27.23 -45.47 -17.05
CA ASP A 117 25.92 -45.84 -16.55
C ASP A 117 24.77 -45.09 -17.24
N ILE A 118 24.98 -43.82 -17.60
CA ILE A 118 23.96 -43.01 -18.28
C ILE A 118 23.99 -43.25 -19.78
N VAL A 119 25.20 -43.34 -20.37
CA VAL A 119 25.37 -43.58 -21.83
C VAL A 119 24.86 -44.96 -22.24
N ASP A 120 25.02 -45.94 -21.37
CA ASP A 120 24.63 -47.34 -21.59
C ASP A 120 23.25 -47.66 -20.94
N SER A 121 22.48 -46.63 -20.57
CA SER A 121 21.07 -46.73 -20.19
C SER A 121 20.76 -47.58 -18.93
N ASN A 122 21.59 -47.48 -17.90
CA ASN A 122 21.32 -48.10 -16.60
C ASN A 122 20.20 -47.36 -15.85
N LEU A 123 18.94 -47.78 -16.09
CA LEU A 123 17.75 -47.12 -15.55
C LEU A 123 17.80 -46.91 -14.03
N LYS A 124 18.29 -47.88 -13.26
CA LYS A 124 18.36 -47.78 -11.79
C LYS A 124 19.23 -46.60 -11.34
N LEU A 125 20.40 -46.43 -11.96
CA LEU A 125 21.32 -45.35 -11.63
C LEU A 125 20.83 -44.01 -12.19
N ILE A 126 20.20 -44.00 -13.36
CA ILE A 126 19.54 -42.81 -13.91
C ILE A 126 18.44 -42.31 -12.96
N LEU A 127 17.57 -43.20 -12.47
CA LEU A 127 16.54 -42.85 -11.47
C LEU A 127 17.19 -42.28 -10.19
N GLY A 128 18.27 -42.91 -9.72
CA GLY A 128 19.05 -42.41 -8.57
C GLY A 128 19.61 -41.01 -8.79
N LEU A 129 20.15 -40.71 -9.97
CA LEU A 129 20.62 -39.38 -10.32
C LEU A 129 19.49 -38.35 -10.34
N ILE A 130 18.38 -38.65 -11.01
CA ILE A 130 17.23 -37.73 -11.08
C ILE A 130 16.65 -37.47 -9.69
N TRP A 131 16.57 -38.49 -8.83
CA TRP A 131 16.19 -38.32 -7.44
C TRP A 131 17.13 -37.36 -6.70
N THR A 132 18.45 -37.50 -6.85
CA THR A 132 19.43 -36.59 -6.26
C THR A 132 19.19 -35.14 -6.69
N LEU A 133 18.86 -34.92 -7.97
CA LEU A 133 18.51 -33.59 -8.49
C LEU A 133 17.19 -33.06 -7.92
N ILE A 134 16.16 -33.89 -7.83
CA ILE A 134 14.87 -33.52 -7.22
C ILE A 134 15.08 -33.14 -5.75
N LEU A 135 15.77 -33.99 -4.98
CA LEU A 135 16.05 -33.79 -3.58
C LEU A 135 16.80 -32.47 -3.35
N HIS A 136 17.78 -32.16 -4.20
CA HIS A 136 18.55 -30.93 -4.11
C HIS A 136 17.72 -29.70 -4.53
N TYR A 137 17.27 -29.64 -5.79
CA TYR A 137 16.69 -28.42 -6.37
C TYR A 137 15.21 -28.19 -6.04
N SER A 138 14.43 -29.25 -5.76
CA SER A 138 13.00 -29.12 -5.49
C SER A 138 12.67 -29.12 -4.00
N ILE A 139 13.51 -29.73 -3.15
CA ILE A 139 13.22 -29.90 -1.72
C ILE A 139 14.22 -29.19 -0.81
N SER A 140 15.52 -29.34 -1.06
CA SER A 140 16.56 -28.85 -0.13
C SER A 140 16.88 -27.37 -0.34
N MET A 141 17.14 -26.96 -1.59
CA MET A 141 17.64 -25.61 -1.90
C MET A 141 16.60 -24.49 -1.88
N PRO A 142 15.31 -24.71 -2.26
CA PRO A 142 14.30 -23.66 -2.20
C PRO A 142 14.08 -23.06 -0.82
N MET A 143 13.85 -21.75 -0.75
CA MET A 143 13.34 -21.06 0.45
C MET A 143 11.80 -21.14 0.47
N TRP A 144 11.20 -21.59 1.56
CA TRP A 144 9.74 -21.60 1.73
C TRP A 144 9.29 -20.43 2.61
N GLU A 145 8.09 -19.88 2.34
CA GLU A 145 7.57 -18.74 3.09
C GLU A 145 7.40 -19.10 4.58
N GLY A 146 7.98 -18.29 5.47
CA GLY A 146 7.93 -18.49 6.92
C GLY A 146 9.15 -19.18 7.53
N GLU A 147 10.17 -19.52 6.73
CA GLU A 147 11.44 -20.03 7.24
C GLU A 147 12.45 -18.89 7.53
N GLU A 148 13.17 -19.00 8.64
CA GLU A 148 14.28 -18.09 8.95
C GLU A 148 15.51 -18.41 8.09
N PRO A 149 16.21 -17.40 7.54
CA PRO A 149 17.40 -17.65 6.75
C PRO A 149 18.59 -18.07 7.64
N GLY A 150 19.08 -19.30 7.47
CA GLY A 150 20.35 -19.74 8.03
C GLY A 150 20.54 -21.26 7.99
N PRO A 151 21.78 -21.76 7.87
CA PRO A 151 22.06 -23.18 8.05
C PRO A 151 21.86 -23.55 9.53
N GLN A 152 20.83 -24.34 9.83
CA GLN A 152 20.72 -24.99 11.13
C GLN A 152 21.58 -26.26 11.10
N GLU A 153 22.78 -26.21 11.69
CA GLU A 153 23.52 -27.45 12.00
C GLU A 153 22.63 -28.35 12.87
N GLY A 154 22.35 -29.57 12.40
CA GLY A 154 21.40 -30.48 13.05
C GLY A 154 19.92 -30.27 12.68
N GLY A 155 19.61 -29.49 11.64
CA GLY A 155 18.26 -29.29 11.12
C GLY A 155 17.61 -30.56 10.52
N PRO A 156 16.29 -30.52 10.25
CA PRO A 156 15.56 -31.66 9.71
C PRO A 156 16.10 -32.09 8.34
N THR A 157 16.09 -33.40 8.08
CA THR A 157 16.36 -33.93 6.73
C THR A 157 15.38 -33.34 5.70
N PRO A 158 15.70 -33.29 4.39
CA PRO A 158 14.77 -32.75 3.39
C PRO A 158 13.38 -33.42 3.41
N LYS A 159 13.33 -34.73 3.68
CA LYS A 159 12.07 -35.47 3.89
C LYS A 159 11.31 -34.93 5.11
N GLN A 160 11.97 -34.82 6.26
CA GLN A 160 11.34 -34.30 7.48
C GLN A 160 10.90 -32.84 7.31
N ARG A 161 11.68 -32.01 6.61
CA ARG A 161 11.32 -30.64 6.29
C ARG A 161 10.00 -30.57 5.51
N LEU A 162 9.89 -31.35 4.42
CA LEU A 162 8.64 -31.41 3.64
C LEU A 162 7.47 -31.96 4.48
N LEU A 163 7.71 -32.99 5.29
CA LEU A 163 6.68 -33.58 6.15
C LEU A 163 6.16 -32.57 7.18
N ASN A 164 7.06 -31.85 7.84
CA ASN A 164 6.72 -30.80 8.79
C ASN A 164 5.92 -29.68 8.12
N TRP A 165 6.31 -29.27 6.91
CA TRP A 165 5.58 -28.26 6.16
C TRP A 165 4.16 -28.73 5.83
N VAL A 166 4.00 -29.94 5.29
CA VAL A 166 2.67 -30.51 5.01
C VAL A 166 1.84 -30.60 6.29
N GLN A 167 2.40 -31.16 7.37
CA GLN A 167 1.69 -31.32 8.64
C GLN A 167 1.25 -29.98 9.23
N SER A 168 2.01 -28.90 9.03
CA SER A 168 1.64 -27.54 9.45
C SER A 168 0.44 -26.97 8.67
N LYS A 169 0.22 -27.42 7.44
CA LYS A 169 -0.92 -27.01 6.61
C LYS A 169 -2.18 -27.81 6.92
N VAL A 170 -2.04 -29.07 7.30
CA VAL A 170 -3.16 -29.97 7.63
C VAL A 170 -3.04 -30.52 9.06
N PRO A 171 -3.12 -29.68 10.10
CA PRO A 171 -2.88 -30.10 11.49
C PRO A 171 -3.87 -31.16 11.99
N ASP A 172 -5.06 -31.22 11.39
CA ASP A 172 -6.13 -32.14 11.79
C ASP A 172 -5.97 -33.55 11.18
N ILE A 173 -5.05 -33.74 10.23
CA ILE A 173 -4.74 -35.04 9.62
C ILE A 173 -3.32 -35.44 10.00
N PRO A 174 -3.12 -36.60 10.66
CA PRO A 174 -1.78 -37.07 10.97
C PRO A 174 -1.09 -37.60 9.71
N ILE A 175 -0.11 -36.86 9.19
CA ILE A 175 0.72 -37.25 8.05
C ILE A 175 2.09 -37.72 8.57
N LYS A 176 2.36 -39.02 8.43
CA LYS A 176 3.55 -39.71 8.93
C LYS A 176 4.47 -40.19 7.82
N ASN A 177 3.96 -40.36 6.61
CA ASN A 177 4.71 -40.88 5.47
C ASN A 177 4.32 -40.20 4.15
N PHE A 178 5.10 -40.49 3.10
CA PHE A 178 4.82 -40.08 1.73
C PHE A 178 4.38 -41.26 0.86
N ASN A 179 3.64 -42.21 1.43
CA ASN A 179 3.03 -43.31 0.68
C ASN A 179 1.55 -43.47 1.08
N ASN A 180 1.26 -44.31 2.07
CA ASN A 180 -0.08 -44.81 2.35
C ASN A 180 -1.04 -43.75 2.90
N ASP A 181 -0.52 -42.71 3.57
CA ASP A 181 -1.37 -41.63 4.15
C ASP A 181 -2.13 -40.85 3.07
N TRP A 182 -1.67 -40.94 1.82
CA TRP A 182 -2.23 -40.21 0.67
C TRP A 182 -3.15 -41.07 -0.19
N ASN A 183 -3.14 -42.40 -0.02
CA ASN A 183 -3.77 -43.31 -0.98
C ASN A 183 -5.29 -43.20 -1.07
N ASN A 184 -5.97 -42.66 -0.06
CA ASN A 184 -7.43 -42.45 -0.12
C ASN A 184 -7.85 -41.10 -0.76
N GLY A 185 -6.88 -40.27 -1.15
CA GLY A 185 -7.09 -38.97 -1.80
C GLY A 185 -7.64 -37.85 -0.89
N LYS A 186 -7.93 -38.10 0.39
CA LYS A 186 -8.42 -37.06 1.31
C LYS A 186 -7.31 -36.12 1.76
N ALA A 187 -6.12 -36.64 2.04
CA ALA A 187 -4.98 -35.84 2.47
C ALA A 187 -4.57 -34.79 1.41
N ILE A 188 -4.60 -35.15 0.12
CA ILE A 188 -4.35 -34.18 -0.96
C ILE A 188 -5.48 -33.16 -1.08
N GLY A 189 -6.75 -33.56 -0.91
CA GLY A 189 -7.88 -32.62 -0.84
C GLY A 189 -7.72 -31.59 0.28
N ALA A 190 -7.37 -32.06 1.47
CA ALA A 190 -7.10 -31.20 2.62
C ALA A 190 -5.94 -30.24 2.37
N LEU A 191 -4.83 -30.73 1.78
CA LEU A 191 -3.68 -29.89 1.47
C LEU A 191 -4.02 -28.82 0.42
N VAL A 192 -4.76 -29.19 -0.63
CA VAL A 192 -5.19 -28.25 -1.68
C VAL A 192 -6.11 -27.18 -1.10
N ASP A 193 -7.06 -27.54 -0.24
CA ASP A 193 -7.93 -26.57 0.43
C ASP A 193 -7.16 -25.71 1.44
N ALA A 194 -6.17 -26.25 2.15
CA ALA A 194 -5.32 -25.48 3.06
C ALA A 194 -4.47 -24.43 2.32
N VAL A 195 -4.00 -24.74 1.11
CA VAL A 195 -3.22 -23.82 0.26
C VAL A 195 -4.12 -22.85 -0.50
N GLY A 196 -5.31 -23.28 -0.93
CA GLY A 196 -6.33 -22.46 -1.58
C GLY A 196 -7.72 -22.69 -0.97
N PRO A 197 -8.07 -22.01 0.14
CA PRO A 197 -9.33 -22.25 0.85
C PRO A 197 -10.57 -22.06 -0.03
N GLY A 198 -11.38 -23.11 -0.15
CA GLY A 198 -12.56 -23.16 -1.00
C GLY A 198 -12.34 -23.89 -2.33
N LEU A 199 -11.15 -24.41 -2.61
CA LEU A 199 -10.90 -25.27 -3.78
C LEU A 199 -11.44 -26.70 -3.54
N CYS A 200 -11.27 -27.24 -2.34
CA CYS A 200 -11.78 -28.56 -1.94
C CYS A 200 -12.49 -28.49 -0.57
N PRO A 201 -13.53 -27.65 -0.43
CA PRO A 201 -14.12 -27.29 0.88
C PRO A 201 -14.78 -28.45 1.64
N ASP A 202 -15.11 -29.52 0.93
CA ASP A 202 -15.85 -30.70 1.38
C ASP A 202 -14.94 -31.95 1.49
N TRP A 203 -13.61 -31.77 1.46
CA TRP A 203 -12.64 -32.87 1.53
C TRP A 203 -12.86 -33.80 2.74
N GLU A 204 -13.35 -33.27 3.86
CA GLU A 204 -13.67 -34.03 5.07
C GLU A 204 -14.80 -35.05 4.84
N ASP A 205 -15.76 -34.71 3.98
CA ASP A 205 -16.96 -35.51 3.70
C ASP A 205 -16.72 -36.52 2.58
N TRP A 206 -15.56 -36.48 1.92
CA TRP A 206 -15.22 -37.43 0.85
C TRP A 206 -15.14 -38.87 1.37
N ASP A 207 -15.72 -39.79 0.59
CA ASP A 207 -15.67 -41.22 0.84
C ASP A 207 -14.25 -41.75 0.55
N PRO A 208 -13.55 -42.32 1.55
CA PRO A 208 -12.19 -42.84 1.37
C PRO A 208 -12.11 -44.00 0.36
N LYS A 209 -13.21 -44.67 0.05
CA LYS A 209 -13.25 -45.74 -0.97
C LYS A 209 -13.12 -45.18 -2.39
N ASN A 210 -13.46 -43.91 -2.61
CA ASN A 210 -13.39 -43.25 -3.90
C ASN A 210 -12.02 -42.58 -4.14
N ALA A 211 -10.95 -43.25 -3.72
CA ALA A 211 -9.58 -42.75 -3.70
C ALA A 211 -9.16 -42.00 -4.98
N LYS A 212 -9.30 -42.66 -6.14
CA LYS A 212 -8.93 -42.08 -7.45
C LYS A 212 -9.72 -40.83 -7.79
N LYS A 213 -11.01 -40.79 -7.45
CA LYS A 213 -11.88 -39.62 -7.67
C LYS A 213 -11.45 -38.45 -6.78
N ASN A 214 -11.21 -38.73 -5.50
CA ASN A 214 -10.77 -37.74 -4.51
C ASN A 214 -9.43 -37.12 -4.93
N ALA A 215 -8.44 -37.96 -5.27
CA ALA A 215 -7.15 -37.50 -5.76
C ALA A 215 -7.30 -36.68 -7.05
N LYS A 216 -8.10 -37.15 -8.01
CA LYS A 216 -8.34 -36.44 -9.27
C LYS A 216 -8.94 -35.05 -9.05
N GLU A 217 -9.97 -34.96 -8.22
CA GLU A 217 -10.63 -33.68 -7.94
C GLU A 217 -9.67 -32.66 -7.32
N ALA A 218 -8.87 -33.08 -6.33
CA ALA A 218 -7.88 -32.23 -5.69
C ALA A 218 -6.75 -31.83 -6.64
N MET A 219 -6.20 -32.78 -7.39
CA MET A 219 -5.05 -32.55 -8.27
C MET A 219 -5.41 -31.70 -9.49
N ASP A 220 -6.61 -31.90 -10.08
CA ASP A 220 -7.11 -31.05 -11.17
C ASP A 220 -7.31 -29.61 -10.68
N ALA A 221 -7.78 -29.42 -9.43
CA ALA A 221 -7.90 -28.09 -8.83
C ALA A 221 -6.54 -27.44 -8.57
N ALA A 222 -5.57 -28.20 -8.06
CA ALA A 222 -4.20 -27.75 -7.82
C ALA A 222 -3.49 -27.31 -9.11
N GLU A 223 -3.59 -28.11 -10.17
CA GLU A 223 -3.02 -27.78 -11.47
C GLU A 223 -3.65 -26.52 -12.06
N LYS A 224 -4.98 -26.43 -12.04
CA LYS A 224 -5.69 -25.31 -12.65
C LYS A 224 -5.48 -23.99 -11.89
N TRP A 225 -5.56 -24.02 -10.56
CA TRP A 225 -5.68 -22.81 -9.73
C TRP A 225 -4.47 -22.50 -8.85
N LEU A 226 -3.57 -23.46 -8.65
CA LEU A 226 -2.36 -23.30 -7.84
C LEU A 226 -1.05 -23.41 -8.65
N ASP A 227 -1.14 -23.66 -9.97
CA ASP A 227 0.00 -23.93 -10.86
C ASP A 227 0.86 -25.12 -10.40
N VAL A 228 0.21 -26.16 -9.87
CA VAL A 228 0.87 -27.40 -9.45
C VAL A 228 0.66 -28.49 -10.53
N PRO A 229 1.60 -28.68 -11.47
CA PRO A 229 1.44 -29.67 -12.53
C PRO A 229 1.43 -31.11 -11.97
N GLN A 230 0.64 -31.97 -12.60
CA GLN A 230 0.45 -33.36 -12.19
C GLN A 230 1.65 -34.24 -12.58
N LEU A 231 2.73 -34.16 -11.78
CA LEU A 231 3.94 -34.98 -11.96
C LEU A 231 3.65 -36.46 -11.67
N ILE A 232 2.74 -36.75 -10.76
CA ILE A 232 2.09 -38.05 -10.58
C ILE A 232 0.65 -37.95 -11.07
N LYS A 233 0.07 -39.05 -11.55
CA LYS A 233 -1.35 -39.12 -11.88
C LYS A 233 -2.19 -39.52 -10.66
N PRO A 234 -3.51 -39.25 -10.65
CA PRO A 234 -4.38 -39.64 -9.55
C PRO A 234 -4.37 -41.14 -9.24
N ASP A 235 -4.36 -42.00 -10.26
CA ASP A 235 -4.27 -43.45 -10.10
C ASP A 235 -2.91 -43.91 -9.56
N GLU A 236 -1.82 -43.24 -9.96
CA GLU A 236 -0.47 -43.49 -9.45
C GLU A 236 -0.37 -43.06 -7.96
N MET A 237 -0.90 -41.88 -7.58
CA MET A 237 -0.93 -41.40 -6.19
C MET A 237 -1.69 -42.35 -5.25
N THR A 238 -2.81 -42.90 -5.75
CA THR A 238 -3.67 -43.79 -4.96
C THR A 238 -3.22 -45.25 -4.98
N ASN A 239 -2.15 -45.56 -5.71
CA ASN A 239 -1.61 -46.91 -5.76
C ASN A 239 -0.97 -47.28 -4.40
N PRO A 240 -1.36 -48.39 -3.76
CA PRO A 240 -0.82 -48.82 -2.46
C PRO A 240 0.67 -49.17 -2.49
N LYS A 241 1.28 -49.28 -3.68
CA LYS A 241 2.69 -49.58 -3.90
C LYS A 241 3.51 -48.35 -4.29
N ILE A 242 2.94 -47.14 -4.25
CA ILE A 242 3.68 -45.92 -4.56
C ILE A 242 4.89 -45.74 -3.64
N ASP A 243 6.03 -45.38 -4.21
CA ASP A 243 7.23 -45.06 -3.46
C ASP A 243 7.22 -43.62 -2.95
N GLU A 244 7.92 -43.37 -1.84
CA GLU A 244 7.96 -42.04 -1.24
C GLU A 244 8.62 -40.98 -2.15
N MET A 245 9.56 -41.37 -3.03
CA MET A 245 10.26 -40.41 -3.87
C MET A 245 9.31 -39.79 -4.90
N SER A 246 8.46 -40.61 -5.52
CA SER A 246 7.42 -40.14 -6.45
C SER A 246 6.45 -39.17 -5.78
N MET A 247 5.94 -39.53 -4.59
CA MET A 247 5.01 -38.67 -3.84
C MET A 247 5.68 -37.36 -3.41
N MET A 248 6.90 -37.41 -2.86
CA MET A 248 7.67 -36.22 -2.48
C MET A 248 7.93 -35.31 -3.67
N THR A 249 8.23 -35.86 -4.84
CA THR A 249 8.46 -35.09 -6.08
C THR A 249 7.25 -34.23 -6.43
N TYR A 250 6.04 -34.78 -6.32
CA TYR A 250 4.80 -34.03 -6.58
C TYR A 250 4.50 -33.02 -5.48
N LEU A 251 4.56 -33.43 -4.21
CA LEU A 251 4.18 -32.60 -3.07
C LEU A 251 5.14 -31.43 -2.81
N ALA A 252 6.42 -31.56 -3.18
CA ALA A 252 7.42 -30.50 -3.06
C ALA A 252 7.12 -29.23 -3.88
N GLN A 253 6.12 -29.27 -4.75
CA GLN A 253 5.66 -28.12 -5.53
C GLN A 253 4.77 -27.17 -4.71
N PHE A 254 4.01 -27.70 -3.74
CA PHE A 254 3.02 -26.95 -2.97
C PHE A 254 3.58 -25.80 -2.11
N PRO A 255 4.78 -25.89 -1.50
CA PRO A 255 5.36 -24.79 -0.73
C PRO A 255 5.52 -23.46 -1.49
N LYS A 256 5.58 -23.51 -2.83
CA LYS A 256 5.67 -22.31 -3.69
C LYS A 256 4.36 -21.98 -4.40
N ALA A 257 3.33 -22.80 -4.23
CA ALA A 257 2.09 -22.68 -4.96
C ALA A 257 1.31 -21.43 -4.53
N LYS A 258 0.72 -20.73 -5.51
CA LYS A 258 -0.02 -19.48 -5.27
C LYS A 258 -1.38 -19.55 -5.93
N LEU A 259 -2.41 -19.09 -5.21
CA LEU A 259 -3.77 -19.07 -5.70
C LEU A 259 -3.93 -18.05 -6.83
N LYS A 260 -4.39 -18.51 -8.00
CA LYS A 260 -4.70 -17.65 -9.14
C LYS A 260 -5.91 -16.75 -8.87
N PRO A 261 -5.89 -15.48 -9.32
CA PRO A 261 -7.06 -14.61 -9.29
C PRO A 261 -8.26 -15.21 -10.04
N GLY A 262 -9.46 -15.06 -9.49
CA GLY A 262 -10.69 -15.56 -10.10
C GLY A 262 -10.95 -17.05 -9.90
N ALA A 263 -10.20 -17.72 -9.02
CA ALA A 263 -10.50 -19.09 -8.61
C ALA A 263 -11.95 -19.18 -8.07
N PRO A 264 -12.73 -20.21 -8.48
CA PRO A 264 -14.10 -20.40 -8.05
C PRO A 264 -14.11 -20.99 -6.64
N LEU A 265 -13.74 -20.17 -5.66
CA LEU A 265 -13.71 -20.56 -4.26
C LEU A 265 -15.14 -20.79 -3.79
N ARG A 266 -15.43 -22.02 -3.35
CA ARG A 266 -16.69 -22.40 -2.73
C ARG A 266 -16.42 -22.49 -1.23
N PRO A 267 -16.58 -21.43 -0.43
CA PRO A 267 -16.39 -21.55 1.02
C PRO A 267 -17.36 -22.60 1.57
N LYS A 268 -16.84 -23.53 2.39
CA LYS A 268 -17.63 -24.54 3.12
C LYS A 268 -18.79 -23.85 3.85
N LEU A 269 -19.99 -24.44 3.80
CA LEU A 269 -21.16 -23.94 4.54
C LEU A 269 -20.80 -23.84 6.03
N ASN A 270 -20.68 -22.61 6.53
CA ASN A 270 -20.34 -22.35 7.92
C ASN A 270 -21.22 -21.22 8.47
N PRO A 271 -22.32 -21.55 9.17
CA PRO A 271 -23.22 -20.57 9.78
C PRO A 271 -22.52 -19.61 10.74
N ASN A 272 -21.39 -20.02 11.35
CA ASN A 272 -20.63 -19.17 12.27
C ASN A 272 -19.86 -18.04 11.55
N ARG A 273 -19.72 -18.13 10.22
CA ARG A 273 -19.13 -17.08 9.39
C ARG A 273 -20.16 -16.09 8.85
N VAL A 274 -21.45 -16.29 9.12
CA VAL A 274 -22.48 -15.29 8.83
C VAL A 274 -22.35 -14.14 9.82
N ARG A 275 -22.38 -12.91 9.31
CA ARG A 275 -22.36 -11.70 10.14
C ARG A 275 -23.69 -11.00 10.05
N ALA A 276 -24.34 -10.76 11.19
CA ALA A 276 -25.55 -9.96 11.27
C ALA A 276 -25.28 -8.73 12.14
N TYR A 277 -25.64 -7.55 11.64
CA TYR A 277 -25.36 -6.28 12.30
C TYR A 277 -26.34 -5.19 11.89
N GLY A 278 -26.52 -4.19 12.76
CA GLY A 278 -27.35 -3.01 12.50
C GLY A 278 -28.32 -2.70 13.64
N PRO A 279 -28.93 -1.50 13.64
CA PRO A 279 -29.74 -1.00 14.76
C PRO A 279 -30.86 -1.96 15.21
N GLY A 280 -31.48 -2.68 14.28
CA GLY A 280 -32.54 -3.65 14.56
C GLY A 280 -32.10 -4.91 15.31
N LEU A 281 -30.79 -5.12 15.52
CA LEU A 281 -30.25 -6.20 16.35
C LEU A 281 -29.61 -5.70 17.65
N GLU A 282 -29.54 -4.39 17.84
CA GLU A 282 -28.92 -3.80 19.03
C GLU A 282 -29.81 -4.02 20.27
N PRO A 283 -29.22 -4.25 21.46
CA PRO A 283 -29.99 -4.57 22.66
C PRO A 283 -30.96 -3.47 23.13
N LYS A 284 -30.77 -2.22 22.68
CA LYS A 284 -31.53 -1.03 23.05
C LYS A 284 -31.62 -0.08 21.86
N GLY A 285 -32.51 0.91 21.95
CA GLY A 285 -32.64 2.01 20.99
C GLY A 285 -33.77 1.84 19.96
N ASN A 286 -34.31 0.62 19.82
CA ASN A 286 -35.50 0.39 19.01
C ASN A 286 -36.77 0.87 19.75
N GLN A 287 -37.76 1.34 18.98
CA GLN A 287 -38.98 1.94 19.53
C GLN A 287 -40.22 1.40 18.83
N VAL A 288 -41.36 1.40 19.54
CA VAL A 288 -42.65 1.01 18.97
C VAL A 288 -43.01 1.89 17.78
N GLY A 289 -43.35 1.26 16.65
CA GLY A 289 -43.75 1.92 15.41
C GLY A 289 -42.60 2.44 14.54
N ALA A 290 -41.35 2.39 15.01
CA ALA A 290 -40.18 2.79 14.23
C ALA A 290 -39.56 1.57 13.49
N PRO A 291 -39.12 1.70 12.23
CA PRO A 291 -38.46 0.60 11.51
C PRO A 291 -37.12 0.19 12.15
N ALA A 292 -37.03 -1.06 12.57
CA ALA A 292 -35.83 -1.71 13.07
C ALA A 292 -35.08 -2.39 11.91
N ARG A 293 -33.95 -1.82 11.49
CA ARG A 293 -33.21 -2.23 10.28
C ARG A 293 -31.91 -2.94 10.63
N PHE A 294 -31.56 -3.99 9.90
CA PHE A 294 -30.27 -4.68 10.02
C PHE A 294 -29.86 -5.36 8.71
N THR A 295 -28.61 -5.80 8.65
CA THR A 295 -28.00 -6.44 7.49
C THR A 295 -27.46 -7.81 7.88
N VAL A 296 -27.60 -8.79 6.99
CA VAL A 296 -26.98 -10.12 7.12
C VAL A 296 -26.02 -10.33 5.94
N GLU A 297 -24.76 -10.65 6.22
CA GLU A 297 -23.69 -10.90 5.26
C GLU A 297 -23.32 -12.39 5.27
N THR A 298 -23.40 -13.05 4.11
CA THR A 298 -23.21 -14.51 4.01
C THR A 298 -22.03 -14.94 3.14
N PHE A 299 -21.27 -14.02 2.54
CA PHE A 299 -20.17 -14.36 1.60
C PHE A 299 -19.19 -15.40 2.17
N SER A 300 -18.75 -15.20 3.41
CA SER A 300 -17.77 -16.08 4.06
C SER A 300 -18.37 -17.40 4.58
N ALA A 301 -19.70 -17.55 4.51
CA ALA A 301 -20.45 -18.65 5.11
C ALA A 301 -20.81 -19.76 4.11
N GLY A 302 -20.44 -19.64 2.83
CA GLY A 302 -20.78 -20.62 1.81
C GLY A 302 -22.21 -20.48 1.26
N SER A 303 -22.66 -21.48 0.52
CA SER A 303 -24.01 -21.51 -0.06
C SER A 303 -25.02 -22.11 0.93
N GLY A 304 -26.11 -21.39 1.22
CA GLY A 304 -27.17 -21.82 2.14
C GLY A 304 -28.40 -20.89 2.08
N SER A 305 -29.54 -21.35 2.59
CA SER A 305 -30.76 -20.53 2.72
C SER A 305 -30.71 -19.66 3.96
N LEU A 306 -31.11 -18.39 3.84
CA LEU A 306 -31.28 -17.47 4.96
C LEU A 306 -32.73 -17.51 5.47
N GLU A 307 -32.90 -17.72 6.77
CA GLU A 307 -34.20 -17.69 7.44
C GLU A 307 -34.16 -16.76 8.65
N ILE A 308 -35.13 -15.84 8.75
CA ILE A 308 -35.24 -14.87 9.84
C ILE A 308 -36.61 -14.99 10.50
N THR A 309 -36.62 -15.09 11.83
CA THR A 309 -37.85 -15.09 12.64
C THR A 309 -37.75 -14.04 13.73
N VAL A 310 -38.67 -13.08 13.75
CA VAL A 310 -38.77 -12.06 14.80
C VAL A 310 -39.93 -12.42 15.72
N LEU A 311 -39.67 -12.57 17.01
CA LEU A 311 -40.68 -12.84 18.04
C LEU A 311 -40.84 -11.63 18.95
N ASN A 312 -42.06 -11.15 19.11
CA ASN A 312 -42.40 -10.09 20.06
C ASN A 312 -42.42 -10.61 21.51
N PRO A 313 -42.63 -9.74 22.52
CA PRO A 313 -42.61 -10.14 23.93
C PRO A 313 -43.66 -11.18 24.32
N LYS A 314 -44.73 -11.34 23.51
CA LYS A 314 -45.78 -12.36 23.68
C LYS A 314 -45.45 -13.67 22.96
N GLY A 315 -44.29 -13.77 22.31
CA GLY A 315 -43.89 -14.93 21.51
C GLY A 315 -44.57 -15.01 20.13
N GLN A 316 -45.27 -13.95 19.71
CA GLN A 316 -45.92 -13.90 18.39
C GLN A 316 -44.91 -13.45 17.33
N LYS A 317 -45.05 -14.00 16.12
CA LYS A 317 -44.19 -13.63 14.99
C LYS A 317 -44.55 -12.24 14.47
N GLU A 318 -43.54 -11.40 14.31
CA GLU A 318 -43.63 -10.14 13.57
C GLU A 318 -43.17 -10.36 12.13
N GLN A 319 -43.75 -9.60 11.21
CA GLN A 319 -43.33 -9.63 9.81
C GLN A 319 -41.96 -8.96 9.68
N CYS A 320 -41.02 -9.68 9.04
CA CYS A 320 -39.71 -9.15 8.68
C CYS A 320 -39.56 -9.21 7.16
N GLU A 321 -39.34 -8.05 6.55
CA GLU A 321 -39.02 -7.93 5.14
C GLU A 321 -37.54 -8.21 4.93
N VAL A 322 -37.22 -9.07 3.97
CA VAL A 322 -35.84 -9.47 3.63
C VAL A 322 -35.63 -9.26 2.13
N VAL A 323 -34.63 -8.46 1.79
CA VAL A 323 -34.27 -8.13 0.40
C VAL A 323 -32.84 -8.58 0.14
N ASP A 324 -32.65 -9.42 -0.87
CA ASP A 324 -31.33 -9.79 -1.38
C ASP A 324 -30.76 -8.65 -2.24
N ASN A 325 -29.62 -8.10 -1.83
CA ASN A 325 -28.99 -6.96 -2.48
C ASN A 325 -28.19 -7.36 -3.73
N LYS A 326 -27.94 -8.66 -3.96
CA LYS A 326 -27.19 -9.20 -5.11
C LYS A 326 -25.82 -8.54 -5.30
N ASP A 327 -25.17 -8.20 -4.19
CA ASP A 327 -23.82 -7.62 -4.19
C ASP A 327 -22.73 -8.69 -4.07
N ARG A 328 -21.46 -8.29 -4.24
CA ARG A 328 -20.32 -9.21 -4.13
C ARG A 328 -20.15 -9.80 -2.73
N ASN A 329 -20.65 -9.12 -1.71
CA ASN A 329 -20.56 -9.54 -0.31
C ASN A 329 -21.76 -10.42 0.12
N MET A 330 -22.65 -10.76 -0.82
CA MET A 330 -23.86 -11.55 -0.58
C MET A 330 -24.64 -11.06 0.64
N THR A 331 -25.05 -9.78 0.60
CA THR A 331 -25.76 -9.13 1.70
C THR A 331 -27.28 -9.14 1.52
N TYR A 332 -27.99 -9.22 2.65
CA TYR A 332 -29.43 -9.13 2.76
C TYR A 332 -29.83 -7.96 3.66
N SER A 333 -30.68 -7.08 3.17
CA SER A 333 -31.26 -5.98 3.95
C SER A 333 -32.57 -6.41 4.58
N CYS A 334 -32.65 -6.29 5.91
CA CYS A 334 -33.74 -6.81 6.73
C CYS A 334 -34.40 -5.68 7.53
N VAL A 335 -35.73 -5.66 7.57
CA VAL A 335 -36.50 -4.65 8.32
C VAL A 335 -37.70 -5.31 9.02
N TYR A 336 -37.93 -4.95 10.28
CA TYR A 336 -39.19 -5.23 10.97
C TYR A 336 -39.68 -3.98 11.71
N VAL A 337 -40.98 -3.89 12.01
CA VAL A 337 -41.57 -2.76 12.74
C VAL A 337 -42.15 -3.27 14.05
N PRO A 338 -41.54 -2.95 15.22
CA PRO A 338 -42.05 -3.40 16.50
C PRO A 338 -43.45 -2.83 16.79
N SER A 339 -44.40 -3.71 17.09
CA SER A 339 -45.80 -3.34 17.37
C SER A 339 -46.06 -3.01 18.85
N THR A 340 -45.22 -3.51 19.75
CA THR A 340 -45.39 -3.44 21.20
C THR A 340 -44.08 -3.21 21.94
N GLU A 341 -44.15 -2.59 23.13
CA GLU A 341 -43.00 -2.38 24.00
C GLU A 341 -42.58 -3.71 24.67
N GLY A 342 -41.27 -3.95 24.82
CA GLY A 342 -40.72 -5.12 25.52
C GLY A 342 -39.51 -5.75 24.84
N GLU A 343 -39.11 -6.94 25.29
CA GLU A 343 -37.98 -7.69 24.73
C GLU A 343 -38.41 -8.57 23.55
N TYR A 344 -37.78 -8.35 22.39
CA TYR A 344 -37.95 -9.13 21.17
C TYR A 344 -36.80 -10.13 21.02
N LYS A 345 -37.07 -11.24 20.32
CA LYS A 345 -36.05 -12.22 19.91
C LYS A 345 -35.98 -12.28 18.39
N VAL A 346 -34.83 -11.91 17.82
CA VAL A 346 -34.56 -12.06 16.39
C VAL A 346 -33.68 -13.30 16.20
N ILE A 347 -34.23 -14.32 15.56
CA ILE A 347 -33.56 -15.60 15.29
C ILE A 347 -33.12 -15.60 13.84
N ILE A 348 -31.84 -15.84 13.59
CA ILE A 348 -31.25 -15.88 12.25
C ILE A 348 -30.63 -17.26 12.02
N LYS A 349 -31.06 -17.94 10.96
CA LYS A 349 -30.52 -19.24 10.54
C LYS A 349 -29.95 -19.16 9.13
N PHE A 350 -28.89 -19.92 8.91
CA PHE A 350 -28.27 -20.10 7.60
C PHE A 350 -28.00 -21.58 7.34
N GLY A 351 -28.53 -22.11 6.23
CA GLY A 351 -28.44 -23.55 5.93
C GLY A 351 -29.06 -24.43 7.02
N GLY A 352 -30.17 -23.97 7.62
CA GLY A 352 -30.92 -24.68 8.66
C GLY A 352 -30.35 -24.59 10.09
N LYS A 353 -29.16 -24.01 10.29
CA LYS A 353 -28.52 -23.85 11.61
C LYS A 353 -28.50 -22.37 12.04
N GLU A 354 -28.59 -22.12 13.34
CA GLU A 354 -28.49 -20.76 13.88
C GLU A 354 -27.08 -20.17 13.68
N VAL A 355 -27.03 -18.89 13.35
CA VAL A 355 -25.77 -18.16 13.17
C VAL A 355 -25.21 -17.70 14.51
N ASN A 356 -23.95 -17.27 14.50
CA ASN A 356 -23.32 -16.71 15.69
C ASN A 356 -24.15 -15.56 16.29
N LYS A 357 -24.32 -15.58 17.62
CA LYS A 357 -25.12 -14.64 18.44
C LYS A 357 -26.64 -14.71 18.27
N SER A 358 -27.16 -15.52 17.34
CA SER A 358 -28.59 -15.86 17.35
C SER A 358 -28.92 -16.69 18.60
N PRO A 359 -30.05 -16.44 19.28
CA PRO A 359 -31.00 -15.35 19.04
C PRO A 359 -30.52 -13.99 19.59
N PHE A 360 -30.77 -12.92 18.84
CA PHE A 360 -30.53 -11.54 19.27
C PHE A 360 -31.69 -11.05 20.14
N LYS A 361 -31.37 -10.51 21.32
CA LYS A 361 -32.36 -9.95 22.25
C LYS A 361 -32.40 -8.43 22.09
N VAL A 362 -33.56 -7.89 21.71
CA VAL A 362 -33.73 -6.47 21.37
C VAL A 362 -34.80 -5.85 22.28
N LYS A 363 -34.41 -4.93 23.15
CA LYS A 363 -35.37 -4.20 24.00
C LYS A 363 -35.95 -3.03 23.22
N VAL A 364 -37.26 -3.09 22.97
CA VAL A 364 -38.04 -2.04 22.32
C VAL A 364 -38.71 -1.17 23.38
N GLU A 365 -38.50 0.14 23.30
CA GLU A 365 -39.08 1.15 24.20
C GLU A 365 -40.39 1.73 23.64
N GLY A 366 -41.15 2.47 24.47
CA GLY A 366 -42.43 3.09 24.09
C GLY A 366 -42.36 4.04 22.88
N ALA A 367 -43.54 4.52 22.43
CA ALA A 367 -43.68 5.28 21.18
C ALA A 367 -42.75 6.51 21.09
N ALA A 368 -42.16 6.68 19.90
CA ALA A 368 -41.24 7.77 19.54
C ALA A 368 -41.83 9.16 19.79
N GLY A 369 -41.00 10.08 20.30
CA GLY A 369 -41.30 11.51 20.38
C GLY A 369 -41.34 12.21 19.00
N ASP A 370 -41.91 13.42 18.95
CA ASP A 370 -42.11 14.22 17.73
C ASP A 370 -40.84 14.98 17.31
N ALA A 371 -40.14 14.46 16.30
CA ALA A 371 -38.93 15.05 15.74
C ALA A 371 -39.16 16.44 15.09
N SER A 372 -40.39 16.79 14.71
CA SER A 372 -40.71 18.11 14.16
C SER A 372 -40.54 19.25 15.17
N LYS A 373 -40.45 18.92 16.47
CA LYS A 373 -40.21 19.88 17.56
C LYS A 373 -38.74 20.08 17.90
N VAL A 374 -37.82 19.39 17.23
CA VAL A 374 -36.39 19.46 17.48
C VAL A 374 -35.71 20.43 16.52
N THR A 375 -34.77 21.24 17.02
CA THR A 375 -33.98 22.18 16.21
C THR A 375 -32.50 22.06 16.51
N ALA A 376 -31.62 22.33 15.53
CA ALA A 376 -30.18 22.38 15.72
C ALA A 376 -29.56 23.69 15.21
N SER A 377 -28.54 24.21 15.91
CA SER A 377 -27.81 25.44 15.52
C SER A 377 -26.39 25.46 16.10
N GLY A 378 -25.44 26.04 15.38
CA GLY A 378 -24.07 26.28 15.87
C GLY A 378 -23.02 26.24 14.75
N PRO A 379 -21.77 26.63 15.05
CA PRO A 379 -20.71 26.81 14.04
C PRO A 379 -20.35 25.54 13.26
N GLY A 380 -20.60 24.36 13.82
CA GLY A 380 -20.32 23.07 13.18
C GLY A 380 -21.33 22.64 12.11
N ILE A 381 -22.46 23.35 11.95
CA ILE A 381 -23.47 23.07 10.93
C ILE A 381 -23.72 24.26 9.99
N GLU A 382 -22.89 25.30 10.09
CA GLU A 382 -22.91 26.41 9.14
C GLU A 382 -22.30 25.98 7.80
N LYS A 383 -22.74 26.62 6.71
CA LYS A 383 -22.29 26.26 5.35
C LYS A 383 -20.78 26.41 5.15
N THR A 384 -20.15 27.31 5.88
CA THR A 384 -18.74 27.69 5.76
C THR A 384 -18.15 28.02 7.13
N GLY A 385 -16.83 27.87 7.29
CA GLY A 385 -16.11 28.26 8.50
C GLY A 385 -15.52 27.09 9.30
N VAL A 386 -15.86 25.86 8.95
CA VAL A 386 -15.24 24.65 9.51
C VAL A 386 -13.93 24.35 8.76
N VAL A 387 -12.88 24.02 9.51
CA VAL A 387 -11.54 23.73 8.97
C VAL A 387 -11.10 22.36 9.47
N ALA A 388 -10.47 21.58 8.60
CA ALA A 388 -9.90 20.28 8.95
C ALA A 388 -8.96 20.41 10.16
N SER A 389 -9.07 19.46 11.09
CA SER A 389 -8.27 19.40 12.32
C SER A 389 -8.54 20.51 13.37
N LYS A 390 -9.48 21.45 13.13
CA LYS A 390 -9.98 22.37 14.17
C LYS A 390 -11.30 21.86 14.75
N ARG A 391 -11.43 21.84 16.08
CA ARG A 391 -12.68 21.44 16.76
C ARG A 391 -13.76 22.50 16.53
N THR A 392 -14.98 22.04 16.26
CA THR A 392 -16.20 22.85 16.17
C THR A 392 -17.32 22.17 16.95
N TYR A 393 -18.47 22.82 17.11
CA TYR A 393 -19.62 22.30 17.85
C TYR A 393 -20.95 22.82 17.27
N PHE A 394 -22.05 22.16 17.61
CA PHE A 394 -23.40 22.67 17.46
C PHE A 394 -24.29 22.10 18.56
N GLU A 395 -25.44 22.70 18.77
CA GLU A 395 -26.38 22.33 19.83
C GLU A 395 -27.68 21.80 19.22
N VAL A 396 -28.32 20.83 19.89
CA VAL A 396 -29.62 20.26 19.51
C VAL A 396 -30.61 20.51 20.64
N PHE A 397 -31.72 21.18 20.33
CA PHE A 397 -32.76 21.56 21.27
C PHE A 397 -33.98 20.65 21.10
N THR A 398 -34.32 19.88 22.14
CA THR A 398 -35.38 18.84 22.10
C THR A 398 -36.62 19.19 22.93
N LYS A 399 -36.74 20.44 23.40
CA LYS A 399 -37.82 20.85 24.30
C LYS A 399 -39.18 20.62 23.63
N LYS A 400 -40.08 19.90 24.32
CA LYS A 400 -41.44 19.50 23.86
C LYS A 400 -41.49 18.41 22.77
N ALA A 401 -40.35 17.80 22.42
CA ALA A 401 -40.34 16.69 21.45
C ALA A 401 -40.79 15.35 22.06
N GLY A 402 -40.95 15.24 23.39
CA GLY A 402 -41.30 13.97 24.05
C GLY A 402 -40.06 13.10 24.32
N LYS A 403 -40.25 11.80 24.49
CA LYS A 403 -39.16 10.85 24.74
C LYS A 403 -38.53 10.41 23.41
N GLY A 404 -37.22 10.56 23.28
CA GLY A 404 -36.49 10.17 22.07
C GLY A 404 -35.00 10.43 22.22
N ASN A 405 -34.19 9.62 21.55
CA ASN A 405 -32.75 9.83 21.48
C ASN A 405 -32.43 10.81 20.35
N VAL A 406 -31.39 11.62 20.53
CA VAL A 406 -30.81 12.44 19.47
C VAL A 406 -29.64 11.65 18.87
N ASP A 407 -29.70 11.40 17.56
CA ASP A 407 -28.62 10.74 16.83
C ASP A 407 -28.03 11.70 15.80
N VAL A 408 -26.70 11.69 15.67
CA VAL A 408 -25.97 12.54 14.72
C VAL A 408 -25.08 11.66 13.86
N VAL A 409 -25.21 11.80 12.54
CA VAL A 409 -24.42 11.11 11.53
C VAL A 409 -23.70 12.15 10.68
N ILE A 410 -22.38 12.09 10.66
CA ILE A 410 -21.55 12.97 9.81
C ILE A 410 -20.97 12.15 8.69
N LEU A 411 -21.30 12.54 7.45
CA LEU A 411 -20.78 11.92 6.24
C LEU A 411 -19.78 12.86 5.58
N ASP A 412 -18.67 12.30 5.15
CA ASP A 412 -17.66 12.99 4.33
C ASP A 412 -18.16 13.17 2.86
N PRO A 413 -17.37 13.81 1.97
CA PRO A 413 -17.74 13.98 0.56
C PRO A 413 -17.94 12.65 -0.21
N HIS A 414 -17.47 11.53 0.33
CA HIS A 414 -17.58 10.18 -0.24
C HIS A 414 -18.69 9.35 0.42
N GLY A 415 -19.43 9.91 1.39
CA GLY A 415 -20.50 9.22 2.09
C GLY A 415 -20.02 8.27 3.19
N GLN A 416 -18.75 8.34 3.62
CA GLN A 416 -18.22 7.51 4.70
C GLN A 416 -18.40 8.18 6.08
N TYR A 417 -18.48 7.34 7.11
CA TYR A 417 -18.58 7.80 8.51
C TYR A 417 -17.22 8.33 8.98
N VAL A 418 -17.12 9.66 9.03
CA VAL A 418 -16.02 10.44 9.62
C VAL A 418 -14.65 10.23 8.94
N ALA A 419 -14.35 11.08 7.95
CA ALA A 419 -13.00 11.37 7.50
C ALA A 419 -12.62 12.82 7.84
N LEU A 420 -11.36 13.07 8.24
CA LEU A 420 -10.78 14.41 8.48
C LEU A 420 -10.49 15.15 7.16
N GLU A 421 -11.35 14.96 6.16
CA GLU A 421 -11.11 15.38 4.80
C GLU A 421 -11.65 16.78 4.52
N THR A 422 -11.10 17.40 3.49
CA THR A 422 -11.58 18.69 3.00
C THR A 422 -12.68 18.45 1.98
N GLY A 423 -13.73 19.26 2.01
CA GLY A 423 -14.83 19.15 1.07
C GLY A 423 -16.19 19.30 1.73
N LEU A 424 -17.25 19.05 0.96
CA LEU A 424 -18.62 19.18 1.43
C LEU A 424 -19.02 17.96 2.26
N HIS A 425 -19.25 18.17 3.55
CA HIS A 425 -19.74 17.18 4.48
C HIS A 425 -21.24 17.31 4.68
N SER A 426 -21.90 16.23 5.09
CA SER A 426 -23.31 16.23 5.46
C SER A 426 -23.46 15.86 6.93
N VAL A 427 -23.94 16.80 7.74
CA VAL A 427 -24.33 16.56 9.14
C VAL A 427 -25.82 16.23 9.17
N ASN A 428 -26.15 15.00 9.51
CA ASN A 428 -27.50 14.49 9.59
C ASN A 428 -27.88 14.33 11.06
N VAL A 429 -28.87 15.10 11.52
CA VAL A 429 -29.40 15.02 12.88
C VAL A 429 -30.78 14.36 12.86
N TYR A 430 -30.99 13.44 13.79
CA TYR A 430 -32.23 12.68 13.98
C TYR A 430 -32.72 12.79 15.43
N PHE A 431 -34.01 12.63 15.62
CA PHE A 431 -34.65 12.46 16.92
C PHE A 431 -35.63 11.30 16.85
N ALA A 432 -35.52 10.35 17.78
CA ALA A 432 -36.38 9.16 17.83
C ALA A 432 -36.44 8.40 16.46
N GLY A 433 -35.30 8.33 15.76
CA GLY A 433 -35.17 7.69 14.45
C GLY A 433 -35.70 8.51 13.26
N GLN A 434 -36.31 9.67 13.47
CA GLN A 434 -36.79 10.56 12.41
C GLN A 434 -35.87 11.77 12.22
N GLN A 435 -35.66 12.20 10.97
CA GLN A 435 -34.80 13.34 10.66
C GLN A 435 -35.45 14.65 11.10
N ILE A 436 -34.69 15.50 11.80
CA ILE A 436 -35.21 16.79 12.30
C ILE A 436 -35.36 17.80 11.15
N PRO A 437 -36.18 18.85 11.29
CA PRO A 437 -36.25 19.93 10.30
C PRO A 437 -34.88 20.53 9.98
N LYS A 438 -34.63 20.82 8.69
CA LYS A 438 -33.38 21.37 8.11
C LYS A 438 -32.18 20.41 8.06
N SER A 439 -32.25 19.25 8.69
CA SER A 439 -31.32 18.16 8.46
C SER A 439 -31.65 17.50 7.10
N PRO A 440 -30.66 17.17 6.25
CA PRO A 440 -29.22 17.28 6.48
C PRO A 440 -28.66 18.70 6.31
N PHE A 441 -27.61 19.02 7.08
CA PHE A 441 -26.84 20.26 6.97
C PHE A 441 -25.59 20.03 6.10
N GLY A 442 -25.49 20.73 4.97
CA GLY A 442 -24.28 20.74 4.15
C GLY A 442 -23.22 21.69 4.71
N VAL A 443 -22.04 21.16 5.05
CA VAL A 443 -20.95 21.88 5.74
C VAL A 443 -19.68 21.80 4.91
N GLY A 444 -19.18 22.95 4.42
CA GLY A 444 -17.89 23.01 3.72
C GLY A 444 -16.72 22.98 4.70
N VAL A 445 -15.90 21.93 4.65
CA VAL A 445 -14.68 21.78 5.46
C VAL A 445 -13.46 22.20 4.65
N GLY A 446 -12.77 23.26 5.09
CA GLY A 446 -11.55 23.79 4.47
C GLY A 446 -10.27 23.03 4.88
N ALA A 447 -9.19 23.19 4.10
CA ALA A 447 -7.88 22.56 4.36
C ALA A 447 -7.20 23.07 5.63
N ALA A 448 -6.50 22.17 6.33
CA ALA A 448 -5.64 22.52 7.44
C ALA A 448 -4.49 23.42 6.94
N SER A 449 -4.34 24.60 7.56
CA SER A 449 -3.26 25.55 7.26
C SER A 449 -2.01 25.25 8.07
N ASN A 450 -0.82 25.47 7.49
CA ASN A 450 0.47 25.34 8.18
C ASN A 450 1.25 26.66 8.13
N ALA A 451 1.22 27.43 9.23
CA ALA A 451 1.90 28.72 9.32
C ALA A 451 3.42 28.66 9.14
N LYS A 452 4.06 27.50 9.40
CA LYS A 452 5.51 27.31 9.23
C LYS A 452 5.94 27.29 7.77
N MET A 453 5.02 27.02 6.85
CA MET A 453 5.27 27.12 5.40
C MET A 453 5.21 28.57 4.90
N CYS A 454 4.66 29.48 5.70
CA CYS A 454 4.66 30.90 5.38
C CYS A 454 5.98 31.57 5.81
N TYR A 455 6.41 32.57 5.05
CA TYR A 455 7.54 33.42 5.39
C TYR A 455 7.30 34.85 4.92
N ALA A 456 8.06 35.81 5.44
CA ALA A 456 7.97 37.21 5.04
C ALA A 456 9.34 37.73 4.58
N THR A 457 9.33 38.64 3.61
CA THR A 457 10.52 39.26 3.01
C THR A 457 10.29 40.77 2.84
N GLY A 458 11.34 41.55 2.67
CA GLY A 458 11.28 42.98 2.36
C GLY A 458 11.92 43.91 3.39
N ARG A 459 12.07 45.18 2.99
CA ARG A 459 12.77 46.23 3.75
C ARG A 459 12.13 46.49 5.12
N GLY A 460 10.80 46.47 5.17
CA GLY A 460 10.04 46.79 6.38
C GLY A 460 10.15 45.78 7.52
N ILE A 461 10.78 44.63 7.32
CA ILE A 461 11.02 43.63 8.38
C ILE A 461 12.52 43.40 8.64
N GLN A 462 13.39 44.20 8.03
CA GLN A 462 14.83 44.13 8.29
C GLN A 462 15.15 44.67 9.69
N PRO A 463 16.15 44.12 10.41
CA PRO A 463 16.46 44.56 11.76
C PRO A 463 16.85 46.04 11.87
N ARG A 464 17.40 46.64 10.80
CA ARG A 464 17.92 48.01 10.75
C ARG A 464 17.72 48.66 9.37
N GLY A 465 17.90 49.97 9.32
CA GLY A 465 17.91 50.78 8.08
C GLY A 465 16.60 51.54 7.80
N VAL A 466 15.48 51.09 8.37
CA VAL A 466 14.21 51.83 8.32
C VAL A 466 14.28 53.08 9.20
N ARG A 467 13.76 54.21 8.71
CA ARG A 467 13.73 55.49 9.42
C ARG A 467 12.33 56.05 9.59
N VAL A 468 12.18 56.98 10.53
CA VAL A 468 10.95 57.74 10.72
C VAL A 468 10.54 58.42 9.41
N LYS A 469 9.27 58.24 9.03
CA LYS A 469 8.62 58.66 7.76
C LYS A 469 8.93 57.83 6.52
N ASP A 470 9.79 56.82 6.61
CA ASP A 470 10.00 55.92 5.47
C ASP A 470 8.72 55.15 5.14
N ASN A 471 8.51 54.85 3.86
CA ASN A 471 7.64 53.76 3.48
C ASN A 471 8.39 52.45 3.71
N ALA A 472 7.88 51.57 4.58
CA ALA A 472 8.52 50.32 4.96
C ALA A 472 7.75 49.12 4.36
N PRO A 473 7.93 48.79 3.07
CA PRO A 473 7.23 47.69 2.42
C PRO A 473 7.81 46.32 2.79
N PHE A 474 6.94 45.32 2.86
CA PHE A 474 7.30 43.91 3.00
C PHE A 474 6.21 43.02 2.39
N LYS A 475 6.56 41.78 2.07
CA LYS A 475 5.68 40.77 1.47
C LYS A 475 5.54 39.57 2.39
N ILE A 476 4.36 38.94 2.39
CA ILE A 476 4.10 37.67 3.08
C ILE A 476 3.78 36.61 2.03
N HIS A 477 4.53 35.52 2.05
CA HIS A 477 4.42 34.41 1.12
C HIS A 477 3.70 33.25 1.81
N THR A 478 2.54 32.84 1.28
CA THR A 478 1.68 31.79 1.83
C THR A 478 1.48 30.61 0.88
N LYS A 479 2.22 30.56 -0.24
CA LYS A 479 2.12 29.48 -1.23
C LYS A 479 2.46 28.13 -0.58
N GLY A 480 1.59 27.14 -0.76
CA GLY A 480 1.76 25.80 -0.18
C GLY A 480 1.40 25.68 1.31
N ALA A 481 0.98 26.77 1.96
CA ALA A 481 0.62 26.76 3.38
C ALA A 481 -0.84 26.37 3.68
N GLY A 482 -1.66 26.10 2.65
CA GLY A 482 -3.10 25.92 2.79
C GLY A 482 -3.86 27.25 2.75
N ASN A 483 -5.12 27.26 3.18
CA ASN A 483 -5.97 28.45 3.17
C ASN A 483 -6.34 28.88 4.59
N ALA A 484 -5.88 30.05 5.02
CA ALA A 484 -6.24 30.66 6.29
C ALA A 484 -6.08 32.19 6.25
N GLU A 485 -6.56 32.86 7.30
CA GLU A 485 -6.44 34.31 7.45
C GLU A 485 -4.98 34.73 7.71
N VAL A 486 -4.51 35.77 7.00
CA VAL A 486 -3.26 36.48 7.27
C VAL A 486 -3.57 37.72 8.12
N LYS A 487 -2.94 37.83 9.29
CA LYS A 487 -3.07 39.00 10.17
C LYS A 487 -1.70 39.60 10.46
N VAL A 488 -1.62 40.93 10.37
CA VAL A 488 -0.42 41.71 10.68
C VAL A 488 -0.75 42.68 11.81
N GLN A 489 0.08 42.69 12.86
CA GLN A 489 0.01 43.64 13.96
C GLN A 489 1.38 44.25 14.19
N ILE A 490 1.49 45.57 14.09
CA ILE A 490 2.75 46.30 14.23
C ILE A 490 2.68 47.13 15.50
N ILE A 491 3.59 46.89 16.44
CA ILE A 491 3.65 47.58 17.73
C ILE A 491 4.91 48.43 17.77
N GLY A 492 4.74 49.75 17.85
CA GLY A 492 5.84 50.71 17.96
C GLY A 492 6.21 51.08 19.39
N PRO A 493 7.20 51.98 19.55
CA PRO A 493 7.66 52.47 20.85
C PRO A 493 6.50 53.01 21.71
N GLY A 494 6.44 52.57 22.96
CA GLY A 494 5.36 52.89 23.90
C GLY A 494 4.08 52.04 23.73
N GLY A 495 4.14 50.94 22.96
CA GLY A 495 3.01 50.02 22.79
C GLY A 495 1.96 50.49 21.79
N ILE A 496 2.28 51.50 20.98
CA ILE A 496 1.34 52.09 20.02
C ILE A 496 1.21 51.17 18.81
N GLU A 497 0.01 50.68 18.53
CA GLU A 497 -0.27 49.86 17.36
C GLU A 497 -0.35 50.72 16.09
N ILE A 498 0.39 50.33 15.05
CA ILE A 498 0.31 50.89 13.71
C ILE A 498 -0.56 50.00 12.84
N LYS A 499 -1.56 50.60 12.20
CA LYS A 499 -2.45 49.91 11.27
C LYS A 499 -1.69 49.52 10.00
N CYS A 500 -1.66 48.22 9.71
CA CYS A 500 -1.20 47.64 8.45
C CYS A 500 -2.25 46.64 7.98
N ILE A 501 -2.79 46.83 6.78
CA ILE A 501 -3.77 45.91 6.18
C ILE A 501 -3.05 45.15 5.06
N PRO A 502 -2.84 43.84 5.19
CA PRO A 502 -2.30 43.02 4.11
C PRO A 502 -3.20 43.05 2.87
N GLN A 503 -2.62 43.32 1.71
CA GLN A 503 -3.33 43.31 0.43
C GLN A 503 -2.84 42.14 -0.41
N LYS A 504 -3.75 41.33 -0.98
CA LYS A 504 -3.32 40.27 -1.91
C LYS A 504 -2.67 40.87 -3.15
N SER A 505 -1.51 40.33 -3.53
CA SER A 505 -0.83 40.71 -4.76
C SER A 505 -1.71 40.38 -5.97
N LYS A 506 -1.71 41.28 -6.97
CA LYS A 506 -2.42 41.08 -8.24
C LYS A 506 -1.62 40.25 -9.24
N THR A 507 -0.31 40.15 -9.03
CA THR A 507 0.63 39.56 -9.99
C THR A 507 1.17 38.21 -9.53
N GLU A 508 1.15 37.94 -8.23
CA GLU A 508 1.73 36.74 -7.62
C GLU A 508 0.73 36.03 -6.72
N GLU A 509 0.42 34.78 -7.05
CA GLU A 509 -0.49 33.95 -6.27
C GLU A 509 0.13 33.59 -4.90
N GLY A 510 -0.66 33.77 -3.84
CA GLY A 510 -0.21 33.45 -2.47
C GLY A 510 0.74 34.48 -1.87
N VAL A 511 0.86 35.68 -2.45
CA VAL A 511 1.67 36.77 -1.92
C VAL A 511 0.76 37.90 -1.41
N TRP A 512 1.12 38.49 -0.27
CA TRP A 512 0.43 39.62 0.34
C TRP A 512 1.38 40.80 0.51
N ASP A 513 1.05 41.93 -0.11
CA ASP A 513 1.77 43.19 -0.01
C ASP A 513 1.36 43.95 1.26
N CYS A 514 2.35 44.34 2.05
CA CYS A 514 2.19 45.06 3.30
C CYS A 514 3.12 46.27 3.33
N SER A 515 2.72 47.34 4.00
CA SER A 515 3.59 48.49 4.26
C SER A 515 3.13 49.25 5.49
N TYR A 516 4.07 49.91 6.15
CA TYR A 516 3.79 50.83 7.24
C TYR A 516 4.73 52.03 7.19
N ILE A 517 4.34 53.11 7.86
CA ILE A 517 5.14 54.33 7.97
C ILE A 517 5.40 54.58 9.45
N PRO A 518 6.63 54.36 9.96
CA PRO A 518 6.92 54.59 11.36
C PRO A 518 7.00 56.09 11.65
N THR A 519 6.41 56.49 12.78
CA THR A 519 6.29 57.91 13.17
C THR A 519 7.18 58.31 14.34
N LYS A 520 7.80 57.34 15.04
CA LYS A 520 8.71 57.56 16.17
C LYS A 520 9.95 56.69 16.03
N GLN A 521 11.08 57.19 16.54
CA GLN A 521 12.31 56.42 16.66
C GLN A 521 12.18 55.35 17.76
N GLY A 522 12.78 54.18 17.54
CA GLY A 522 12.84 53.09 18.51
C GLY A 522 12.47 51.74 17.91
N GLN A 523 12.36 50.73 18.76
CA GLN A 523 12.08 49.37 18.34
C GLN A 523 10.59 49.16 18.00
N TYR A 524 10.36 48.54 16.85
CA TYR A 524 9.06 48.07 16.39
C TYR A 524 9.01 46.54 16.40
N ILE A 525 7.87 45.98 16.83
CA ILE A 525 7.61 44.54 16.82
C ILE A 525 6.50 44.27 15.80
N ILE A 526 6.83 43.51 14.75
CA ILE A 526 5.91 43.14 13.68
C ILE A 526 5.50 41.68 13.89
N ASN A 527 4.25 41.48 14.29
CA ASN A 527 3.62 40.19 14.46
C ASN A 527 2.88 39.83 13.17
N ILE A 528 3.25 38.69 12.58
CA ILE A 528 2.58 38.15 11.39
C ILE A 528 2.07 36.75 11.73
N THR A 529 0.77 36.54 11.58
CA THR A 529 0.14 35.25 11.82
C THR A 529 -0.63 34.74 10.60
N PHE A 530 -0.67 33.42 10.46
CA PHE A 530 -1.46 32.70 9.47
C PHE A 530 -2.31 31.66 10.19
N GLY A 531 -3.64 31.77 10.13
CA GLY A 531 -4.53 30.85 10.82
C GLY A 531 -4.45 30.92 12.36
N ALA A 532 -4.08 32.09 12.89
CA ALA A 532 -3.82 32.43 14.30
C ALA A 532 -2.47 31.95 14.88
N GLU A 533 -1.60 31.34 14.07
CA GLU A 533 -0.24 30.96 14.48
C GLU A 533 0.81 31.86 13.84
N HIS A 534 1.93 32.12 14.53
CA HIS A 534 3.04 32.91 13.99
C HIS A 534 3.70 32.20 12.80
N ILE A 535 3.96 32.97 11.74
CA ILE A 535 4.76 32.48 10.60
C ILE A 535 6.23 32.34 10.98
N THR A 536 7.01 31.68 10.13
CA THR A 536 8.46 31.51 10.34
C THR A 536 9.15 32.87 10.57
N LYS A 537 9.96 32.95 11.64
CA LYS A 537 10.68 34.15 12.15
C LYS A 537 9.82 35.27 12.74
N SER A 538 8.49 35.21 12.69
CA SER A 538 7.66 36.14 13.45
C SER A 538 7.78 35.84 14.96
N PRO A 539 7.83 36.86 15.83
CA PRO A 539 7.81 38.30 15.54
C PRO A 539 9.14 38.85 15.02
N PHE A 540 9.05 39.81 14.10
CA PHE A 540 10.20 40.57 13.59
C PHE A 540 10.45 41.81 14.45
N LYS A 541 11.71 42.07 14.79
CA LYS A 541 12.13 43.27 15.53
C LYS A 541 12.86 44.21 14.57
N VAL A 542 12.38 45.43 14.46
CA VAL A 542 12.91 46.46 13.54
C VAL A 542 13.28 47.69 14.34
N ASP A 543 14.57 48.04 14.36
CA ASP A 543 15.04 49.24 15.02
C ASP A 543 14.96 50.43 14.05
N VAL A 544 13.99 51.32 14.29
CA VAL A 544 13.74 52.49 13.44
C VAL A 544 14.58 53.66 13.90
N GLY A 545 15.43 54.17 13.00
CA GLY A 545 16.30 55.33 13.21
C GLY A 545 15.63 56.68 12.94
N PRO A 546 16.29 57.80 13.29
CA PRO A 546 15.81 59.14 12.94
C PRO A 546 15.84 59.37 11.43
N THR A 547 15.03 60.31 10.93
CA THR A 547 15.07 60.73 9.51
C THR A 547 16.47 61.24 9.17
N LYS A 548 17.00 60.81 8.02
CA LYS A 548 18.32 61.19 7.52
C LYS A 548 18.20 61.69 6.08
N THR A 549 18.99 62.69 5.74
CA THR A 549 19.15 63.18 4.36
C THR A 549 20.59 62.94 3.94
N SER A 550 20.80 62.53 2.69
CA SER A 550 22.12 62.30 2.12
C SER A 550 22.08 62.68 0.64
N LYS A 551 23.20 63.15 0.11
CA LYS A 551 23.42 63.36 -1.32
C LYS A 551 23.85 62.07 -2.01
N ILE A 552 24.29 61.06 -1.26
CA ILE A 552 24.73 59.78 -1.78
C ILE A 552 23.57 59.10 -2.52
N ARG A 553 23.83 58.61 -3.73
CA ARG A 553 22.87 57.89 -4.56
C ARG A 553 23.45 56.56 -4.98
N ALA A 554 22.63 55.53 -4.95
CA ALA A 554 22.99 54.20 -5.44
C ALA A 554 22.02 53.81 -6.55
N TYR A 555 22.54 53.27 -7.64
CA TYR A 555 21.74 52.80 -8.76
C TYR A 555 22.43 51.65 -9.48
N GLY A 556 21.64 50.79 -10.11
CA GLY A 556 22.13 49.66 -10.89
C GLY A 556 21.27 48.42 -10.70
N PRO A 557 21.36 47.45 -11.63
CA PRO A 557 20.50 46.27 -11.63
C PRO A 557 20.66 45.43 -10.35
N GLY A 558 21.89 45.37 -9.81
CA GLY A 558 22.19 44.63 -8.59
C GLY A 558 21.46 45.11 -7.35
N LEU A 559 20.90 46.33 -7.32
CA LEU A 559 20.09 46.80 -6.18
C LEU A 559 18.65 46.26 -6.18
N THR A 560 18.24 45.63 -7.28
CA THR A 560 16.85 45.17 -7.50
C THR A 560 16.76 43.68 -7.79
N GLY A 561 17.80 43.07 -8.37
CA GLY A 561 17.82 41.63 -8.58
C GLY A 561 19.07 41.11 -9.27
N GLY A 562 19.10 39.80 -9.47
CA GLY A 562 20.22 39.10 -10.07
C GLY A 562 19.97 37.60 -10.27
N VAL A 563 21.02 36.88 -10.64
CA VAL A 563 20.99 35.44 -10.89
C VAL A 563 22.10 34.78 -10.08
N CYS A 564 21.82 33.59 -9.51
CA CYS A 564 22.83 32.84 -8.77
C CYS A 564 24.11 32.62 -9.58
N ASN A 565 25.25 32.78 -8.92
CA ASN A 565 26.60 32.65 -9.45
C ASN A 565 26.95 33.64 -10.57
N GLN A 566 26.14 34.68 -10.78
CA GLN A 566 26.41 35.77 -11.71
C GLN A 566 26.76 37.06 -10.97
N PRO A 567 27.62 37.93 -11.53
CA PRO A 567 27.94 39.21 -10.92
C PRO A 567 26.71 40.14 -10.93
N ALA A 568 26.24 40.53 -9.74
CA ALA A 568 25.22 41.56 -9.57
C ALA A 568 25.92 42.90 -9.29
N ARG A 569 25.68 43.90 -10.15
CA ARG A 569 26.44 45.16 -10.17
C ARG A 569 25.59 46.38 -9.87
N PHE A 570 26.14 47.32 -9.11
CA PHE A 570 25.59 48.65 -8.90
C PHE A 570 26.69 49.68 -8.67
N THR A 571 26.35 50.95 -8.85
CA THR A 571 27.25 52.09 -8.66
C THR A 571 26.70 52.98 -7.55
N VAL A 572 27.60 53.53 -6.73
CA VAL A 572 27.29 54.49 -5.68
C VAL A 572 28.02 55.80 -5.96
N GLU A 573 27.28 56.89 -6.05
CA GLU A 573 27.81 58.25 -6.24
C GLU A 573 27.67 59.05 -4.95
N THR A 574 28.77 59.60 -4.47
CA THR A 574 28.80 60.42 -3.24
C THR A 574 28.21 61.82 -3.41
N ASN A 575 28.15 62.32 -4.65
CA ASN A 575 27.63 63.66 -4.98
C ASN A 575 28.23 64.79 -4.11
N GLY A 576 29.53 64.68 -3.79
CA GLY A 576 30.27 65.65 -3.00
C GLY A 576 30.05 65.55 -1.48
N GLU A 577 29.36 64.51 -0.99
CA GLU A 577 29.31 64.18 0.43
C GLU A 577 30.60 63.46 0.86
N VAL A 578 31.18 63.88 1.99
CA VAL A 578 32.44 63.30 2.52
C VAL A 578 32.10 62.30 3.63
N GLY A 579 32.56 61.05 3.47
CA GLY A 579 32.38 60.00 4.46
C GLY A 579 32.93 58.66 3.97
N ALA A 580 33.14 57.72 4.90
CA ALA A 580 33.59 56.38 4.56
C ALA A 580 32.40 55.52 4.11
N LEU A 581 32.45 55.01 2.88
CA LEU A 581 31.44 54.09 2.35
C LEU A 581 31.69 52.66 2.84
N GLY A 582 30.61 51.98 3.25
CA GLY A 582 30.61 50.56 3.62
C GLY A 582 29.49 49.80 2.93
N PHE A 583 29.71 48.51 2.66
CA PHE A 583 28.74 47.65 1.98
C PHE A 583 28.55 46.35 2.76
N SER A 584 27.29 45.95 2.98
CA SER A 584 26.94 44.64 3.54
C SER A 584 25.80 44.02 2.73
N ILE A 585 25.92 42.74 2.43
CA ILE A 585 24.94 41.97 1.65
C ILE A 585 24.44 40.83 2.54
N GLU A 586 23.21 40.94 3.02
CA GLU A 586 22.60 40.00 3.97
C GLU A 586 21.51 39.20 3.25
N GLY A 587 21.58 37.87 3.27
CA GLY A 587 20.61 37.04 2.55
C GLY A 587 20.82 35.53 2.73
N PRO A 588 20.20 34.70 1.87
CA PRO A 588 20.26 33.24 1.92
C PRO A 588 21.67 32.62 1.83
N SER A 589 22.65 33.32 1.28
CA SER A 589 24.06 32.92 1.28
C SER A 589 24.97 34.11 1.56
N GLU A 590 26.16 33.87 2.09
CA GLU A 590 27.21 34.87 2.11
C GLU A 590 27.66 35.17 0.67
N ALA A 591 27.70 36.45 0.30
CA ALA A 591 28.10 36.90 -1.03
C ALA A 591 29.45 37.59 -0.97
N LYS A 592 30.38 37.19 -1.85
CA LYS A 592 31.63 37.93 -2.03
C LYS A 592 31.31 39.32 -2.61
N ILE A 593 31.93 40.36 -2.07
CA ILE A 593 31.77 41.75 -2.52
C ILE A 593 33.11 42.24 -3.08
N ASP A 594 33.11 42.74 -4.31
CA ASP A 594 34.23 43.44 -4.93
C ASP A 594 33.83 44.90 -5.13
N CYS A 595 34.67 45.84 -4.68
CA CYS A 595 34.44 47.27 -4.79
C CYS A 595 35.61 47.95 -5.50
N LYS A 596 35.30 48.84 -6.44
CA LYS A 596 36.27 49.64 -7.17
C LYS A 596 35.92 51.12 -7.04
N ASP A 597 36.80 51.87 -6.40
CA ASP A 597 36.74 53.33 -6.37
C ASP A 597 37.19 53.90 -7.73
N ASN A 598 36.37 54.77 -8.33
CA ASN A 598 36.64 55.38 -9.62
C ASN A 598 37.41 56.70 -9.50
N GLY A 599 37.63 57.22 -8.28
CA GLY A 599 38.41 58.43 -8.02
C GLY A 599 37.74 59.74 -8.43
N ASP A 600 36.48 59.69 -8.89
CA ASP A 600 35.65 60.84 -9.26
C ASP A 600 34.51 61.09 -8.25
N GLY A 601 34.54 60.39 -7.11
CA GLY A 601 33.47 60.39 -6.12
C GLY A 601 32.39 59.33 -6.37
N SER A 602 32.60 58.39 -7.29
CA SER A 602 31.79 57.19 -7.47
C SER A 602 32.54 55.88 -7.17
N ALA A 603 31.80 54.84 -6.80
CA ALA A 603 32.34 53.49 -6.61
C ALA A 603 31.45 52.44 -7.30
N ASP A 604 32.07 51.52 -8.04
CA ASP A 604 31.41 50.38 -8.66
C ASP A 604 31.51 49.15 -7.74
N VAL A 605 30.35 48.59 -7.39
CA VAL A 605 30.24 47.44 -6.49
C VAL A 605 29.66 46.26 -7.24
N THR A 606 30.31 45.11 -7.10
CA THR A 606 29.85 43.82 -7.62
C THR A 606 29.75 42.82 -6.49
N TYR A 607 28.63 42.11 -6.38
CA TYR A 607 28.50 40.98 -5.47
C TYR A 607 28.08 39.70 -6.18
N TYR A 608 28.43 38.56 -5.60
CA TYR A 608 28.22 37.22 -6.19
C TYR A 608 27.35 36.36 -5.28
N PRO A 609 26.02 36.37 -5.46
CA PRO A 609 25.11 35.54 -4.67
C PRO A 609 25.14 34.08 -5.13
N THR A 610 25.19 33.13 -4.21
CA THR A 610 25.27 31.69 -4.55
C THR A 610 23.95 30.93 -4.33
N SER A 611 23.04 31.49 -3.52
CA SER A 611 21.70 30.94 -3.26
C SER A 611 20.60 31.88 -3.77
N PRO A 612 19.49 31.34 -4.30
CA PRO A 612 18.33 32.15 -4.71
C PRO A 612 17.55 32.68 -3.49
N GLY A 613 16.81 33.76 -3.70
CA GLY A 613 15.99 34.43 -2.69
C GLY A 613 16.31 35.92 -2.58
N GLU A 614 15.67 36.58 -1.62
CA GLU A 614 15.79 38.02 -1.42
C GLU A 614 17.01 38.38 -0.57
N TYR A 615 17.78 39.39 -1.00
CA TYR A 615 18.97 39.90 -0.32
C TYR A 615 18.78 41.38 0.06
N ALA A 616 19.16 41.73 1.29
CA ALA A 616 19.22 43.09 1.79
C ALA A 616 20.63 43.67 1.55
N ILE A 617 20.69 44.74 0.75
CA ILE A 617 21.91 45.42 0.34
C ILE A 617 22.03 46.71 1.13
N HIS A 618 22.90 46.68 2.13
CA HIS A 618 23.21 47.81 2.98
C HIS A 618 24.33 48.65 2.35
N ILE A 619 24.05 49.92 2.15
CA ILE A 619 25.02 50.93 1.76
C ILE A 619 25.14 51.91 2.92
N LEU A 620 26.32 51.95 3.52
CA LEU A 620 26.62 52.69 4.74
C LEU A 620 27.48 53.90 4.41
N CYS A 621 27.24 55.01 5.09
CA CYS A 621 28.14 56.17 5.13
C CYS A 621 28.40 56.51 6.60
N ASN A 622 29.67 56.43 7.01
CA ASN A 622 30.10 56.54 8.41
C ASN A 622 29.34 55.56 9.32
N GLU A 623 29.33 54.28 8.93
CA GLU A 623 28.72 53.14 9.66
C GLU A 623 27.19 53.11 9.76
N GLU A 624 26.50 54.12 9.22
CA GLU A 624 25.05 54.16 9.17
C GLU A 624 24.53 54.00 7.74
N ASP A 625 23.43 53.27 7.57
CA ASP A 625 22.72 53.17 6.29
C ASP A 625 22.48 54.55 5.65
N ILE A 626 22.56 54.66 4.34
CA ILE A 626 22.06 55.84 3.62
C ILE A 626 20.52 55.79 3.54
N PRO A 627 19.83 56.88 3.15
CA PRO A 627 18.41 56.81 2.82
C PRO A 627 18.11 55.69 1.80
N GLU A 628 16.92 55.09 1.89
CA GLU A 628 16.48 53.91 1.14
C GLU A 628 17.23 52.59 1.44
N SER A 629 18.46 52.62 1.95
CA SER A 629 19.14 51.41 2.42
C SER A 629 18.41 50.77 3.62
N PRO A 630 18.30 49.42 3.68
CA PRO A 630 18.76 48.46 2.68
C PRO A 630 17.88 48.42 1.42
N TYR A 631 18.54 48.22 0.28
CA TYR A 631 17.88 47.90 -0.99
C TYR A 631 17.59 46.40 -1.04
N MET A 632 16.40 46.01 -1.47
CA MET A 632 15.99 44.59 -1.53
C MET A 632 16.13 44.06 -2.95
N ALA A 633 17.03 43.10 -3.16
CA ALA A 633 17.29 42.49 -4.45
C ALA A 633 16.83 41.03 -4.51
N GLU A 634 16.03 40.69 -5.52
CA GLU A 634 15.55 39.32 -5.76
C GLU A 634 16.56 38.53 -6.61
N ILE A 635 17.16 37.48 -6.04
CA ILE A 635 18.09 36.61 -6.76
C ILE A 635 17.39 35.35 -7.23
N THR A 636 17.37 35.16 -8.54
CA THR A 636 16.74 34.00 -9.18
C THR A 636 17.74 32.86 -9.42
N PRO A 637 17.28 31.59 -9.47
CA PRO A 637 18.14 30.45 -9.81
C PRO A 637 18.76 30.57 -11.21
N ALA A 638 19.97 30.03 -11.38
CA ALA A 638 20.59 29.92 -12.71
C ALA A 638 19.79 28.92 -13.58
N THR A 639 19.28 29.37 -14.72
CA THR A 639 18.61 28.52 -15.71
C THR A 639 19.50 28.32 -16.93
N ASN A 640 19.37 27.19 -17.64
CA ASN A 640 20.14 26.87 -18.85
C ASN A 640 19.91 27.83 -20.04
N ALA A 641 19.11 28.89 -19.86
CA ALA A 641 18.73 29.85 -20.89
C ALA A 641 19.38 31.24 -20.72
N PHE A 642 20.12 31.50 -19.63
CA PHE A 642 20.71 32.81 -19.35
C PHE A 642 22.19 32.85 -19.77
N ASP A 643 22.49 33.53 -20.87
CA ASP A 643 23.85 33.76 -21.38
C ASP A 643 24.34 35.16 -20.97
N ALA A 644 25.18 35.22 -19.93
CA ALA A 644 25.73 36.47 -19.40
C ALA A 644 26.67 37.19 -20.38
N SER A 645 27.15 36.53 -21.44
CA SER A 645 28.01 37.15 -22.46
C SER A 645 27.27 38.14 -23.37
N ARG A 646 25.93 38.18 -23.32
CA ARG A 646 25.09 39.09 -24.13
C ARG A 646 24.79 40.44 -23.47
N LEU A 647 25.21 40.67 -22.21
CA LEU A 647 24.94 41.91 -21.48
C LEU A 647 26.05 42.99 -21.61
N ASP A 648 27.20 42.68 -22.21
CA ASP A 648 28.31 43.64 -22.42
C ASP A 648 28.07 44.66 -23.55
N MET A 649 26.85 44.77 -24.09
CA MET A 649 26.54 45.60 -25.27
C MET A 649 25.59 46.78 -25.04
N CYS A 650 25.40 47.24 -23.80
CA CYS A 650 24.75 48.53 -23.53
C CYS A 650 25.73 49.52 -22.89
N ARG A 651 26.56 50.14 -23.74
CA ARG A 651 27.10 51.47 -23.42
C ARG A 651 25.90 52.42 -23.26
N ILE A 652 25.73 52.94 -22.05
CA ILE A 652 24.80 54.01 -21.73
C ILE A 652 25.08 55.19 -22.67
N SER A 653 24.16 55.47 -23.59
CA SER A 653 24.07 56.79 -24.22
C SER A 653 23.63 57.78 -23.14
N ARG A 654 24.55 58.62 -22.68
CA ARG A 654 24.25 59.84 -21.92
C ARG A 654 23.18 60.62 -22.68
N HIS A 655 21.98 60.80 -22.12
CA HIS A 655 21.07 61.89 -22.46
C HIS A 655 20.34 62.34 -21.18
N TRP A 656 20.82 63.49 -20.68
CA TRP A 656 20.31 64.44 -19.68
C TRP A 656 20.28 64.03 -18.21
#